data_AF-A0A1H0VND6-F1
#
_entry.id   AF-A0A1H0VND6-F1
#
_cell.length_a   1.000
_cell.length_b   1.000
_cell.length_c   1.000
_cell.angle_alpha   90.00
_cell.angle_beta   90.00
_cell.angle_gamma   90.00
#
_symmetry.space_group_name_H-M   'P 1'
#
loop_
_entity.id
_entity.type
_entity.pdbx_description
1 polymer ?
#
loop_
_entity_poly.entity_id
_entity_poly.type
_entity_poly.pdbx_seq_one_letter_code
_entity_poly.pdbx_strand_id
1 'polypeptide(L)'
;MTLLEKTIAAIEPADQELAKQAATQLSTVLEGDDDSLGRLKDLLLRYLAIAGDLHPAAPDKCTVICCSSHGVASESVSAYPEETTLQMTQSYLIGQGAAANAFANFADSETFVADFGIKAEKIDIPGLLDCRIDNGTQNIAQGPAMTKEQALACLEKGIELAEKLIAEGFDCLLPGEMGIANTTISAAIVAAICGKTAADVTGRGTNISDERLAKKTAIIERALDLNQPDGSDGLDVLAKVGGFEFGAIAGLILGFAAHKKAVILDGANCAAAALLAQSLAPDCVDYLLPSHRGGEPSQGFALEKLGLTPMLHLDLRLGEACGSSILAKELETMLTIWDVVSHLPHDPVETPFQQVYMPNLSPKVTNKTFDFYLSTMQDLDLPAMQACKERIDNLVKPLDSLGALEQIAVEIAGITGDELPNSGLDRALLCFTGKVSNPLQMQLIAASSQNSRADVTMAHVREGLPLTAAFDFGREQGEFLSLSYPLLGLSLTEIDEHAPFGTTSELLRSELLNADGSLRYPADEFLAHAPEAAQPFIGAMIGAIIAAAHNSAFIILDDEASEIIARYTELLCPDVRPYILHVQPLLLKAECSLPGGLIATLGMDIAEAALYMLNDMRTFAESKVAIANDGPGAEKQFS
;
A
#
# COMPACT_ATOMS: atom_id res chain seq x y z
N MET A 1 25.23 -26.98 17.12
CA MET A 1 24.56 -25.73 16.78
C MET A 1 23.77 -25.98 15.51
N THR A 2 22.43 -25.97 15.60
CA THR A 2 21.51 -26.13 14.47
C THR A 2 21.68 -24.96 13.49
N LEU A 3 21.06 -25.01 12.30
CA LEU A 3 21.09 -23.86 11.38
C LEU A 3 20.39 -22.68 12.04
N LEU A 4 19.21 -22.90 12.63
CA LEU A 4 18.46 -21.89 13.37
C LEU A 4 19.32 -21.19 14.44
N GLU A 5 20.02 -21.95 15.29
CA GLU A 5 20.85 -21.37 16.36
C GLU A 5 21.97 -20.49 15.80
N LYS A 6 22.60 -20.90 14.68
CA LYS A 6 23.65 -20.10 14.03
C LYS A 6 23.09 -18.82 13.42
N THR A 7 21.94 -18.91 12.75
CA THR A 7 21.28 -17.75 12.13
C THR A 7 20.87 -16.74 13.19
N ILE A 8 20.22 -17.19 14.27
CA ILE A 8 19.85 -16.30 15.41
C ILE A 8 21.09 -15.61 15.98
N ALA A 9 22.20 -16.33 16.15
CA ALA A 9 23.44 -15.76 16.67
C ALA A 9 24.13 -14.76 15.72
N ALA A 10 23.75 -14.74 14.44
CA ALA A 10 24.28 -13.83 13.43
C ALA A 10 23.42 -12.58 13.23
N ILE A 11 22.19 -12.55 13.78
CA ILE A 11 21.33 -11.37 13.74
C ILE A 11 21.88 -10.35 14.75
N GLU A 12 22.17 -9.16 14.27
CA GLU A 12 22.59 -8.01 15.06
C GLU A 12 21.50 -6.92 14.97
N PRO A 13 21.43 -5.97 15.91
CA PRO A 13 20.61 -4.77 15.72
C PRO A 13 21.01 -4.00 14.46
N ALA A 14 20.05 -3.34 13.79
CA ALA A 14 20.34 -2.53 12.62
C ALA A 14 21.18 -1.28 12.97
N ASP A 15 21.86 -0.70 11.98
CA ASP A 15 22.78 0.42 12.21
C ASP A 15 22.03 1.74 12.44
N GLN A 16 21.72 2.00 13.71
CA GLN A 16 21.05 3.23 14.13
C GLN A 16 21.92 4.48 13.97
N GLU A 17 23.24 4.36 13.83
CA GLU A 17 24.10 5.53 13.60
C GLU A 17 23.99 6.04 12.16
N LEU A 18 23.78 5.16 11.19
CA LEU A 18 23.47 5.56 9.81
C LEU A 18 22.13 6.28 9.71
N ALA A 19 21.08 5.75 10.35
CA ALA A 19 19.79 6.45 10.42
C ALA A 19 19.93 7.84 11.06
N LYS A 20 20.73 8.00 12.12
CA LYS A 20 20.98 9.32 12.74
C LYS A 20 21.74 10.28 11.83
N GLN A 21 22.73 9.77 11.07
CA GLN A 21 23.46 10.57 10.09
C GLN A 21 22.52 11.05 8.99
N ALA A 22 21.71 10.15 8.43
CA ALA A 22 20.73 10.49 7.41
C ALA A 22 19.68 11.49 7.94
N ALA A 23 19.17 11.29 9.16
CA ALA A 23 18.25 12.23 9.81
C ALA A 23 18.87 13.62 10.01
N THR A 24 20.14 13.68 10.43
CA THR A 24 20.86 14.96 10.60
C THR A 24 21.01 15.67 9.26
N GLN A 25 21.30 14.93 8.19
CA GLN A 25 21.44 15.49 6.85
C GLN A 25 20.10 15.94 6.28
N LEU A 26 19.03 15.15 6.41
CA LEU A 26 17.66 15.56 6.09
C LEU A 26 17.34 16.87 6.80
N SER A 27 17.53 16.94 8.11
CA SER A 27 17.26 18.15 8.89
C SER A 27 18.11 19.35 8.46
N THR A 28 19.36 19.11 8.04
CA THR A 28 20.22 20.20 7.54
C THR A 28 19.75 20.71 6.17
N VAL A 29 19.42 19.81 5.24
CA VAL A 29 19.05 20.18 3.87
C VAL A 29 17.64 20.75 3.82
N LEU A 30 16.70 20.18 4.57
CA LEU A 30 15.33 20.69 4.72
C LEU A 30 15.23 21.81 5.76
N GLU A 31 16.35 22.40 6.20
CA GLU A 31 16.39 23.56 7.13
C GLU A 31 15.61 23.38 8.45
N GLY A 32 15.46 22.13 8.91
CA GLY A 32 14.70 21.76 10.11
C GLY A 32 13.26 21.32 9.84
N ASP A 33 12.81 21.35 8.59
CA ASP A 33 11.46 20.96 8.17
C ASP A 33 11.38 19.47 7.75
N ASP A 34 12.32 18.65 8.17
CA ASP A 34 12.36 17.22 7.82
C ASP A 34 11.18 16.43 8.41
N ASP A 35 10.49 16.98 9.41
CA ASP A 35 9.23 16.42 9.92
C ASP A 35 8.07 16.53 8.92
N SER A 36 8.18 17.39 7.89
CA SER A 36 7.17 17.50 6.83
C SER A 36 7.06 16.24 5.96
N LEU A 37 8.05 15.35 6.01
CA LEU A 37 8.00 14.02 5.38
C LEU A 37 7.14 13.00 6.16
N GLY A 38 6.74 13.31 7.40
CA GLY A 38 5.98 12.41 8.26
C GLY A 38 6.62 11.03 8.39
N ARG A 39 5.81 9.97 8.30
CA ARG A 39 6.24 8.57 8.40
C ARG A 39 7.06 8.06 7.20
N LEU A 40 7.07 8.78 6.08
CA LEU A 40 7.93 8.44 4.95
C LEU A 40 9.42 8.61 5.31
N LYS A 41 9.73 9.57 6.20
CA LYS A 41 11.04 9.69 6.83
C LYS A 41 11.38 8.45 7.65
N ASP A 42 10.46 7.96 8.47
CA ASP A 42 10.68 6.76 9.29
C ASP A 42 10.95 5.52 8.41
N LEU A 43 10.21 5.38 7.30
CA LEU A 43 10.43 4.32 6.31
C LEU A 43 11.84 4.39 5.73
N LEU A 44 12.26 5.55 5.25
CA LEU A 44 13.59 5.79 4.67
C LEU A 44 14.69 5.49 5.68
N LEU A 45 14.63 6.11 6.87
CA LEU A 45 15.67 5.97 7.89
C LEU A 45 15.81 4.52 8.36
N ARG A 46 14.69 3.80 8.50
CA ARG A 46 14.70 2.39 8.84
C ARG A 46 15.35 1.55 7.76
N TYR A 47 15.06 1.80 6.49
CA TYR A 47 15.70 1.08 5.39
C TYR A 47 17.21 1.37 5.30
N LEU A 48 17.66 2.62 5.47
CA LEU A 48 19.10 2.94 5.48
C LEU A 48 19.84 2.24 6.63
N ALA A 49 19.22 2.15 7.81
CA ALA A 49 19.78 1.39 8.94
C ALA A 49 19.90 -0.11 8.65
N ILE A 50 18.92 -0.67 7.93
CA ILE A 50 18.94 -2.07 7.49
C ILE A 50 20.05 -2.29 6.47
N ALA A 51 20.07 -1.49 5.41
CA ALA A 51 21.01 -1.61 4.31
C ALA A 51 22.47 -1.45 4.77
N GLY A 52 22.70 -0.72 5.85
CA GLY A 52 24.05 -0.45 6.35
C GLY A 52 24.85 0.46 5.41
N ASP A 53 24.14 1.24 4.59
CA ASP A 53 24.69 2.15 3.59
C ASP A 53 23.87 3.45 3.60
N LEU A 54 24.54 4.60 3.48
CA LEU A 54 23.85 5.88 3.28
C LEU A 54 23.33 6.01 1.86
N HIS A 55 23.90 5.36 0.86
CA HIS A 55 23.44 5.48 -0.53
C HIS A 55 23.25 4.10 -1.15
N PRO A 56 22.34 3.27 -0.60
CA PRO A 56 22.06 1.96 -1.17
C PRO A 56 21.46 2.11 -2.56
N ALA A 57 21.74 1.14 -3.43
CA ALA A 57 20.97 0.98 -4.66
C ALA A 57 19.50 0.66 -4.33
N ALA A 58 18.61 0.87 -5.31
CA ALA A 58 17.25 0.37 -5.21
C ALA A 58 17.27 -1.16 -4.97
N PRO A 59 16.43 -1.69 -4.06
CA PRO A 59 16.49 -3.10 -3.70
C PRO A 59 16.08 -4.03 -4.84
N ASP A 60 16.83 -5.12 -5.00
CA ASP A 60 16.45 -6.29 -5.80
C ASP A 60 15.46 -7.14 -4.99
N LYS A 61 14.18 -7.09 -5.39
CA LYS A 61 13.05 -7.63 -4.62
C LYS A 61 12.69 -9.04 -5.04
N CYS A 62 12.47 -9.92 -4.08
CA CYS A 62 11.88 -11.24 -4.32
C CYS A 62 10.55 -11.42 -3.57
N THR A 63 9.52 -11.85 -4.28
CA THR A 63 8.23 -12.23 -3.72
C THR A 63 8.24 -13.74 -3.49
N VAL A 64 8.04 -14.19 -2.24
CA VAL A 64 8.08 -15.62 -1.91
C VAL A 64 6.75 -16.06 -1.35
N ILE A 65 6.00 -16.86 -2.13
CA ILE A 65 4.72 -17.42 -1.71
C ILE A 65 4.94 -18.79 -1.06
N CYS A 66 4.81 -18.83 0.27
CA CYS A 66 4.92 -20.07 1.05
C CYS A 66 3.57 -20.79 1.10
N CYS A 67 3.48 -21.98 0.50
CA CYS A 67 2.24 -22.75 0.41
C CYS A 67 2.20 -23.90 1.43
N SER A 68 1.10 -24.02 2.17
CA SER A 68 0.84 -25.16 3.05
C SER A 68 -0.65 -25.41 3.26
N SER A 69 -1.01 -26.63 3.66
CA SER A 69 -2.38 -26.99 4.04
C SER A 69 -2.52 -27.22 5.55
N HIS A 70 -3.70 -26.92 6.08
CA HIS A 70 -3.97 -26.98 7.52
C HIS A 70 -4.99 -28.05 7.90
N GLY A 71 -4.65 -28.90 8.88
CA GLY A 71 -5.59 -29.90 9.39
C GLY A 71 -6.86 -29.29 9.99
N VAL A 72 -6.80 -28.07 10.50
CA VAL A 72 -7.96 -27.33 11.04
C VAL A 72 -9.00 -26.97 9.98
N ALA A 73 -8.64 -26.99 8.69
CA ALA A 73 -9.58 -26.76 7.60
C ALA A 73 -10.75 -27.76 7.62
N SER A 74 -10.50 -28.99 8.11
CA SER A 74 -11.53 -30.03 8.31
C SER A 74 -12.64 -29.63 9.29
N GLU A 75 -12.42 -28.60 10.12
CA GLU A 75 -13.44 -28.03 11.01
C GLU A 75 -14.36 -27.01 10.30
N SER A 76 -14.22 -26.80 8.99
CA SER A 76 -15.05 -25.87 8.20
C SER A 76 -14.99 -24.42 8.69
N VAL A 77 -13.79 -23.95 9.02
CA VAL A 77 -13.50 -22.56 9.41
C VAL A 77 -13.26 -21.63 8.21
N SER A 78 -13.12 -22.20 7.01
CA SER A 78 -13.01 -21.48 5.73
C SER A 78 -14.25 -21.70 4.87
N ALA A 79 -14.56 -20.73 4.01
CA ALA A 79 -15.56 -20.86 2.95
C ALA A 79 -15.08 -21.72 1.76
N TYR A 80 -13.78 -21.95 1.63
CA TYR A 80 -13.17 -22.65 0.50
C TYR A 80 -12.80 -24.10 0.84
N PRO A 81 -12.91 -25.02 -0.13
CA PRO A 81 -12.40 -26.39 -0.02
C PRO A 81 -10.89 -26.47 0.22
N GLU A 82 -10.40 -27.55 0.82
CA GLU A 82 -8.96 -27.73 1.12
C GLU A 82 -8.10 -27.77 -0.14
N GLU A 83 -8.62 -28.36 -1.23
CA GLU A 83 -7.94 -28.49 -2.52
C GLU A 83 -7.63 -27.15 -3.20
N THR A 84 -8.28 -26.05 -2.78
CA THR A 84 -8.02 -24.71 -3.30
C THR A 84 -6.57 -24.29 -3.07
N THR A 85 -5.90 -24.79 -2.02
CA THR A 85 -4.47 -24.54 -1.80
C THR A 85 -3.65 -24.96 -3.02
N LEU A 86 -3.81 -26.20 -3.48
CA LEU A 86 -3.08 -26.73 -4.63
C LEU A 86 -3.44 -26.01 -5.93
N GLN A 87 -4.72 -25.66 -6.11
CA GLN A 87 -5.20 -24.97 -7.30
C GLN A 87 -4.61 -23.55 -7.40
N MET A 88 -4.52 -22.81 -6.30
CA MET A 88 -3.85 -21.50 -6.30
C MET A 88 -2.34 -21.65 -6.52
N THR A 89 -1.69 -22.67 -5.93
CA THR A 89 -0.28 -22.96 -6.24
C THR A 89 -0.05 -23.19 -7.75
N GLN A 90 -0.96 -23.87 -8.42
CA GLN A 90 -0.94 -24.01 -9.88
C GLN A 90 -1.17 -22.67 -10.60
N SER A 91 -2.09 -21.84 -10.07
CA SER A 91 -2.36 -20.52 -10.61
C SER A 91 -1.11 -19.63 -10.60
N TYR A 92 -0.32 -19.62 -9.51
CA TYR A 92 0.89 -18.80 -9.42
C TYR A 92 1.95 -19.14 -10.48
N LEU A 93 2.12 -20.42 -10.81
CA LEU A 93 3.24 -20.91 -11.62
C LEU A 93 2.88 -21.22 -13.09
N ILE A 94 1.67 -21.72 -13.33
CA ILE A 94 1.19 -22.11 -14.67
C ILE A 94 0.34 -21.00 -15.27
N GLY A 95 -0.61 -20.50 -14.48
CA GLY A 95 -1.49 -19.41 -14.91
C GLY A 95 -0.77 -18.07 -14.93
N GLN A 96 0.07 -17.82 -13.93
CA GLN A 96 0.68 -16.52 -13.63
C GLN A 96 -0.35 -15.38 -13.65
N GLY A 97 -1.50 -15.62 -13.03
CA GLY A 97 -2.64 -14.70 -13.02
C GLY A 97 -3.28 -14.55 -11.64
N ALA A 98 -2.57 -14.88 -10.57
CA ALA A 98 -3.04 -14.59 -9.22
C ALA A 98 -2.62 -13.19 -8.78
N ALA A 99 -3.10 -12.72 -7.62
CA ALA A 99 -2.76 -11.40 -7.12
C ALA A 99 -1.25 -11.30 -6.88
N ALA A 100 -0.63 -12.32 -6.28
CA ALA A 100 0.84 -12.37 -6.12
C ALA A 100 1.60 -12.06 -7.41
N ASN A 101 1.14 -12.56 -8.57
CA ASN A 101 1.79 -12.30 -9.86
C ASN A 101 1.59 -10.84 -10.30
N ALA A 102 0.37 -10.33 -10.24
CA ALA A 102 0.06 -8.95 -10.62
C ALA A 102 0.84 -7.93 -9.78
N PHE A 103 0.90 -8.13 -8.46
CA PHE A 103 1.62 -7.24 -7.55
C PHE A 103 3.14 -7.42 -7.60
N ALA A 104 3.63 -8.61 -7.93
CA ALA A 104 5.05 -8.79 -8.21
C ALA A 104 5.47 -8.09 -9.52
N ASN A 105 4.64 -8.15 -10.56
CA ASN A 105 4.87 -7.40 -11.81
C ASN A 105 4.85 -5.89 -11.57
N PHE A 106 3.88 -5.38 -10.81
CA PHE A 106 3.79 -3.98 -10.43
C PHE A 106 5.04 -3.51 -9.67
N ALA A 107 5.52 -4.32 -8.73
CA ALA A 107 6.67 -3.98 -7.91
C ALA A 107 8.03 -4.34 -8.56
N ASP A 108 8.07 -4.80 -9.81
CA ASP A 108 9.29 -5.34 -10.45
C ASP A 108 10.01 -6.36 -9.55
N SER A 109 9.26 -7.34 -9.01
CA SER A 109 9.76 -8.36 -8.09
C SER A 109 9.73 -9.76 -8.72
N GLU A 110 10.82 -10.52 -8.56
CA GLU A 110 10.88 -11.92 -8.99
C GLU A 110 10.01 -12.80 -8.07
N THR A 111 9.09 -13.59 -8.63
CA THR A 111 8.19 -14.45 -7.85
C THR A 111 8.72 -15.87 -7.71
N PHE A 112 8.80 -16.35 -6.47
CA PHE A 112 9.11 -17.72 -6.09
C PHE A 112 7.93 -18.34 -5.34
N VAL A 113 7.62 -19.60 -5.64
CA VAL A 113 6.54 -20.34 -4.98
C VAL A 113 7.13 -21.62 -4.40
N ALA A 114 6.89 -21.86 -3.11
CA ALA A 114 7.47 -22.97 -2.38
C ALA A 114 6.40 -23.80 -1.66
N ASP A 115 6.46 -25.11 -1.85
CA ASP A 115 5.62 -26.07 -1.11
C ASP A 115 6.31 -26.46 0.19
N PHE A 116 5.72 -26.03 1.31
CA PHE A 116 6.13 -26.45 2.65
C PHE A 116 5.25 -27.56 3.23
N GLY A 117 4.11 -27.84 2.61
CA GLY A 117 3.24 -28.95 2.99
C GLY A 117 1.81 -28.80 2.50
N ILE A 118 1.61 -28.59 1.21
CA ILE A 118 0.31 -28.68 0.56
C ILE A 118 -0.20 -30.11 0.73
N LYS A 119 -1.50 -30.31 1.01
CA LYS A 119 -2.08 -31.64 1.20
C LYS A 119 -2.44 -32.30 -0.15
N ALA A 120 -1.52 -33.09 -0.72
CA ALA A 120 -1.71 -33.86 -1.95
C ALA A 120 -0.73 -35.05 -2.06
N GLU A 121 -1.16 -36.17 -2.65
CA GLU A 121 -0.30 -37.37 -2.78
C GLU A 121 0.94 -37.14 -3.66
N LYS A 122 0.77 -36.43 -4.78
CA LYS A 122 1.85 -36.05 -5.69
C LYS A 122 1.61 -34.65 -6.22
N ILE A 123 2.65 -33.80 -6.17
CA ILE A 123 2.63 -32.46 -6.73
C ILE A 123 3.73 -32.41 -7.80
N ASP A 124 3.33 -32.08 -9.02
CA ASP A 124 4.20 -32.04 -10.19
C ASP A 124 3.89 -30.73 -10.93
N ILE A 125 4.34 -29.62 -10.34
CA ILE A 125 4.12 -28.26 -10.84
C ILE A 125 5.49 -27.69 -11.22
N PRO A 126 5.75 -27.41 -12.50
CA PRO A 126 7.01 -26.79 -12.93
C PRO A 126 7.26 -25.47 -12.20
N GLY A 127 8.49 -25.25 -11.74
CA GLY A 127 8.88 -24.03 -11.02
C GLY A 127 8.56 -24.02 -9.52
N LEU A 128 7.81 -25.00 -9.02
CA LEU A 128 7.53 -25.11 -7.58
C LEU A 128 8.79 -25.56 -6.85
N LEU A 129 9.19 -24.78 -5.84
CA LEU A 129 10.30 -25.13 -4.96
C LEU A 129 9.83 -26.20 -3.96
N ASP A 130 10.52 -27.34 -3.95
CA ASP A 130 10.25 -28.43 -3.01
C ASP A 130 10.93 -28.15 -1.67
N CYS A 131 10.14 -27.65 -0.72
CA CYS A 131 10.54 -27.39 0.66
C CYS A 131 9.70 -28.21 1.65
N ARG A 132 9.15 -29.33 1.17
CA ARG A 132 8.02 -29.99 1.81
C ARG A 132 8.41 -30.62 3.14
N ILE A 133 7.64 -30.31 4.19
CA ILE A 133 7.82 -30.86 5.54
C ILE A 133 6.96 -32.11 5.75
N ASP A 134 5.67 -32.02 5.42
CA ASP A 134 4.70 -33.12 5.49
C ASP A 134 3.48 -32.82 4.60
N ASN A 135 2.49 -33.73 4.57
CA ASN A 135 1.26 -33.60 3.81
C ASN A 135 0.18 -32.77 4.53
N GLY A 136 0.50 -31.50 4.81
CA GLY A 136 -0.29 -30.61 5.64
C GLY A 136 -0.07 -30.81 7.13
N THR A 137 -0.38 -29.78 7.91
CA THR A 137 -0.32 -29.84 9.38
C THR A 137 -1.45 -30.71 9.95
N GLN A 138 -1.25 -31.19 11.17
CA GLN A 138 -2.32 -31.81 11.96
C GLN A 138 -3.36 -30.76 12.40
N ASN A 139 -4.51 -31.21 12.85
CA ASN A 139 -5.59 -30.32 13.29
C ASN A 139 -5.30 -29.79 14.70
N ILE A 140 -5.01 -28.48 14.80
CA ILE A 140 -4.71 -27.79 16.06
C ILE A 140 -5.82 -27.90 17.11
N ALA A 141 -7.05 -28.18 16.68
CA ALA A 141 -8.20 -28.34 17.57
C ALA A 141 -8.32 -29.76 18.16
N GLN A 142 -7.43 -30.68 17.77
CA GLN A 142 -7.37 -32.07 18.20
C GLN A 142 -6.01 -32.45 18.82
N GLY A 143 -4.99 -31.61 18.67
CA GLY A 143 -3.65 -31.79 19.21
C GLY A 143 -2.69 -30.76 18.61
N PRO A 144 -1.37 -30.94 18.72
CA PRO A 144 -0.40 -30.00 18.15
C PRO A 144 -0.42 -30.04 16.62
N ALA A 145 -0.17 -28.90 15.97
CA ALA A 145 -0.06 -28.76 14.51
C ALA A 145 0.99 -29.69 13.91
N MET A 146 2.13 -29.84 14.59
CA MET A 146 3.31 -30.57 14.12
C MET A 146 4.22 -30.97 15.29
N THR A 147 5.22 -31.81 15.04
CA THR A 147 6.24 -32.08 16.06
C THR A 147 7.22 -30.91 16.20
N LYS A 148 7.97 -30.86 17.30
CA LYS A 148 9.01 -29.83 17.50
C LYS A 148 10.10 -29.92 16.43
N GLU A 149 10.43 -31.12 15.98
CA GLU A 149 11.39 -31.36 14.90
C GLU A 149 10.87 -30.83 13.56
N GLN A 150 9.58 -31.00 13.28
CA GLN A 150 8.95 -30.42 12.09
C GLN A 150 8.94 -28.89 12.16
N ALA A 151 8.61 -28.31 13.32
CA ALA A 151 8.65 -26.86 13.52
C ALA A 151 10.06 -26.29 13.31
N LEU A 152 11.09 -26.96 13.83
CA LEU A 152 12.50 -26.61 13.58
C LEU A 152 12.83 -26.72 12.08
N ALA A 153 12.40 -27.80 11.42
CA ALA A 153 12.64 -27.98 9.99
C ALA A 153 11.97 -26.90 9.12
N CYS A 154 10.79 -26.39 9.51
CA CYS A 154 10.14 -25.29 8.80
C CYS A 154 11.01 -24.02 8.83
N LEU A 155 11.50 -23.65 10.01
CA LEU A 155 12.38 -22.50 10.20
C LEU A 155 13.67 -22.67 9.40
N GLU A 156 14.32 -23.84 9.51
CA GLU A 156 15.57 -24.10 8.81
C GLU A 156 15.39 -24.11 7.28
N LYS A 157 14.28 -24.65 6.76
CA LYS A 157 13.97 -24.59 5.32
C LYS A 157 13.70 -23.17 4.84
N GLY A 158 13.04 -22.34 5.66
CA GLY A 158 12.89 -20.91 5.38
C GLY A 158 14.23 -20.18 5.33
N ILE A 159 15.13 -20.48 6.28
CA ILE A 159 16.49 -19.91 6.31
C ILE A 159 17.29 -20.35 5.07
N GLU A 160 17.27 -21.64 4.73
CA GLU A 160 17.95 -22.18 3.53
C GLU A 160 17.46 -21.48 2.25
N LEU A 161 16.15 -21.23 2.14
CA LEU A 161 15.57 -20.51 1.01
C LEU A 161 16.02 -19.04 0.98
N ALA A 162 16.05 -18.36 2.13
CA ALA A 162 16.57 -17.00 2.22
C ALA A 162 18.04 -16.92 1.78
N GLU A 163 18.90 -17.80 2.30
CA GLU A 163 20.33 -17.86 1.94
C GLU A 163 20.51 -18.08 0.44
N LYS A 164 19.68 -18.94 -0.17
CA LYS A 164 19.70 -19.16 -1.62
C LYS A 164 19.33 -17.88 -2.39
N LEU A 165 18.23 -17.23 -2.04
CA LEU A 165 17.76 -16.03 -2.74
C LEU A 165 18.74 -14.85 -2.59
N ILE A 166 19.32 -14.68 -1.40
CA ILE A 166 20.34 -13.65 -1.16
C ILE A 166 21.61 -13.93 -1.99
N ALA A 167 22.00 -15.20 -2.13
CA ALA A 167 23.11 -15.59 -3.01
C ALA A 167 22.81 -15.36 -4.50
N GLU A 168 21.54 -15.31 -4.90
CA GLU A 168 21.09 -14.96 -6.25
C GLU A 168 21.03 -13.44 -6.49
N GLY A 169 21.17 -12.63 -5.44
CA GLY A 169 21.29 -11.17 -5.51
C GLY A 169 20.17 -10.40 -4.84
N PHE A 170 19.10 -11.08 -4.39
CA PHE A 170 17.97 -10.40 -3.77
C PHE A 170 18.30 -9.87 -2.37
N ASP A 171 17.90 -8.64 -2.09
CA ASP A 171 18.18 -7.95 -0.83
C ASP A 171 16.93 -7.37 -0.14
N CYS A 172 15.75 -7.57 -0.75
CA CYS A 172 14.47 -7.27 -0.16
C CYS A 172 13.47 -8.42 -0.37
N LEU A 173 12.89 -8.92 0.73
CA LEU A 173 11.86 -9.96 0.71
C LEU A 173 10.46 -9.36 0.80
N LEU A 174 9.56 -9.78 -0.09
CA LEU A 174 8.12 -9.59 0.00
C LEU A 174 7.50 -10.97 0.32
N PRO A 175 7.28 -11.32 1.60
CA PRO A 175 6.75 -12.62 1.98
C PRO A 175 5.24 -12.65 1.69
N GLY A 176 4.81 -13.68 0.99
CA GLY A 176 3.41 -14.02 0.81
C GLY A 176 3.16 -15.48 1.21
N GLU A 177 1.90 -15.84 1.22
CA GLU A 177 1.46 -17.12 1.78
C GLU A 177 0.19 -17.60 1.10
N MET A 178 0.00 -18.91 1.10
CA MET A 178 -1.21 -19.53 0.57
C MET A 178 -1.54 -20.78 1.37
N GLY A 179 -2.66 -20.75 2.09
CA GLY A 179 -3.14 -21.91 2.84
C GLY A 179 -4.58 -21.78 3.29
N ILE A 180 -5.43 -22.73 2.92
CA ILE A 180 -6.83 -22.69 3.37
C ILE A 180 -6.91 -22.87 4.88
N ALA A 181 -7.58 -21.91 5.56
CA ALA A 181 -7.71 -21.76 7.01
C ALA A 181 -6.52 -21.13 7.77
N ASN A 182 -5.50 -20.62 7.07
CA ASN A 182 -4.36 -19.88 7.64
C ASN A 182 -4.74 -18.73 8.60
N THR A 183 -5.84 -18.00 8.36
CA THR A 183 -6.31 -16.92 9.26
C THR A 183 -6.78 -17.42 10.62
N THR A 184 -7.05 -18.72 10.76
CA THR A 184 -7.30 -19.36 12.07
C THR A 184 -5.98 -19.59 12.80
N ILE A 185 -4.93 -19.93 12.05
CA ILE A 185 -3.58 -20.17 12.55
C ILE A 185 -2.93 -18.86 13.01
N SER A 186 -2.97 -17.81 12.19
CA SER A 186 -2.44 -16.49 12.58
C SER A 186 -3.14 -15.93 13.83
N ALA A 187 -4.46 -16.08 13.92
CA ALA A 187 -5.21 -15.71 15.13
C ALA A 187 -4.73 -16.51 16.36
N ALA A 188 -4.54 -17.83 16.25
CA ALA A 188 -4.05 -18.66 17.36
C ALA A 188 -2.62 -18.29 17.79
N ILE A 189 -1.71 -18.04 16.84
CA ILE A 189 -0.35 -17.57 17.11
C ILE A 189 -0.38 -16.23 17.86
N VAL A 190 -1.13 -15.26 17.36
CA VAL A 190 -1.23 -13.93 17.96
C VAL A 190 -1.86 -14.00 19.36
N ALA A 191 -2.92 -14.79 19.54
CA ALA A 191 -3.52 -14.99 20.87
C ALA A 191 -2.51 -15.54 21.87
N ALA A 192 -1.74 -16.57 21.49
CA ALA A 192 -0.74 -17.19 22.34
C ALA A 192 0.39 -16.21 22.72
N ILE A 193 0.98 -15.52 21.74
CA ILE A 193 2.15 -14.63 21.97
C ILE A 193 1.75 -13.31 22.64
N CYS A 194 0.62 -12.71 22.23
CA CYS A 194 0.19 -11.42 22.73
C CYS A 194 -0.69 -11.51 23.99
N GLY A 195 -1.01 -12.72 24.46
CA GLY A 195 -1.87 -12.95 25.63
C GLY A 195 -3.28 -12.40 25.44
N LYS A 196 -3.84 -12.55 24.23
CA LYS A 196 -5.17 -12.08 23.85
C LYS A 196 -6.16 -13.23 23.85
N THR A 197 -7.45 -12.92 24.00
CA THR A 197 -8.49 -13.95 23.90
C THR A 197 -8.72 -14.32 22.44
N ALA A 198 -9.27 -15.52 22.19
CA ALA A 198 -9.67 -15.93 20.85
C ALA A 198 -10.65 -14.92 20.23
N ALA A 199 -11.55 -14.34 21.01
CA ALA A 199 -12.52 -13.36 20.54
C ALA A 199 -11.86 -12.05 20.07
N ASP A 200 -10.79 -11.61 20.73
CA ASP A 200 -10.09 -10.36 20.37
C ASP A 200 -9.42 -10.48 18.98
N VAL A 201 -8.82 -11.63 18.69
CA VAL A 201 -7.97 -11.83 17.52
C VAL A 201 -8.70 -12.38 16.29
N THR A 202 -9.90 -12.92 16.47
CA THR A 202 -10.59 -13.63 15.38
C THR A 202 -11.30 -12.66 14.45
N GLY A 203 -10.79 -12.53 13.23
CA GLY A 203 -11.45 -11.85 12.13
C GLY A 203 -12.32 -12.76 11.27
N ARG A 204 -13.07 -12.13 10.36
CA ARG A 204 -13.96 -12.84 9.42
C ARG A 204 -13.20 -13.54 8.29
N GLY A 205 -11.92 -13.23 8.09
CA GLY A 205 -11.10 -13.75 7.01
C GLY A 205 -11.81 -13.58 5.67
N THR A 206 -12.23 -14.71 5.10
CA THR A 206 -12.95 -14.80 3.82
C THR A 206 -14.43 -14.34 3.88
N ASN A 207 -14.74 -13.31 4.67
CA ASN A 207 -16.08 -12.75 4.90
C ASN A 207 -17.12 -13.80 5.39
N ILE A 208 -16.74 -14.62 6.37
CA ILE A 208 -17.60 -15.66 6.95
C ILE A 208 -18.81 -15.11 7.73
N SER A 209 -19.88 -15.93 7.86
CA SER A 209 -21.10 -15.59 8.62
C SER A 209 -20.84 -15.44 10.13
N ASP A 210 -21.79 -14.85 10.86
CA ASP A 210 -21.71 -14.72 12.33
C ASP A 210 -21.62 -16.07 13.04
N GLU A 211 -22.37 -17.07 12.55
CA GLU A 211 -22.31 -18.43 13.08
C GLU A 211 -20.94 -19.06 12.85
N ARG A 212 -20.35 -18.86 11.66
CA ARG A 212 -19.01 -19.38 11.36
C ARG A 212 -17.92 -18.61 12.10
N LEU A 213 -18.08 -17.31 12.34
CA LEU A 213 -17.19 -16.52 13.17
C LEU A 213 -17.18 -17.03 14.63
N ALA A 214 -18.36 -17.29 15.19
CA ALA A 214 -18.48 -17.88 16.52
C ALA A 214 -17.83 -19.28 16.58
N LYS A 215 -18.04 -20.10 15.53
CA LYS A 215 -17.39 -21.41 15.40
C LYS A 215 -15.87 -21.30 15.30
N LYS A 216 -15.35 -20.40 14.46
CA LYS A 216 -13.90 -20.14 14.31
C LYS A 216 -13.29 -19.71 15.65
N THR A 217 -13.95 -18.80 16.36
CA THR A 217 -13.53 -18.34 17.70
C THR A 217 -13.45 -19.51 18.69
N ALA A 218 -14.50 -20.34 18.77
CA ALA A 218 -14.53 -21.51 19.65
C ALA A 218 -13.45 -22.56 19.30
N ILE A 219 -13.12 -22.70 18.01
CA ILE A 219 -12.06 -23.60 17.55
C ILE A 219 -10.69 -23.09 17.99
N ILE A 220 -10.44 -21.79 17.88
CA ILE A 220 -9.19 -21.16 18.33
C ILE A 220 -9.06 -21.31 19.85
N GLU A 221 -10.12 -21.02 20.60
CA GLU A 221 -10.16 -21.19 22.06
C GLU A 221 -9.84 -22.64 22.46
N ARG A 222 -10.51 -23.62 21.83
CA ARG A 222 -10.24 -25.05 22.04
C ARG A 222 -8.79 -25.42 21.72
N ALA A 223 -8.23 -24.91 20.62
CA ALA A 223 -6.86 -25.20 20.21
C ALA A 223 -5.84 -24.67 21.24
N LEU A 224 -6.06 -23.46 21.76
CA LEU A 224 -5.22 -22.86 22.80
C LEU A 224 -5.33 -23.65 24.12
N ASP A 225 -6.55 -23.99 24.53
CA ASP A 225 -6.81 -24.74 25.76
C ASP A 225 -6.19 -26.14 25.73
N LEU A 226 -6.30 -26.83 24.60
CA LEU A 226 -5.80 -28.19 24.45
C LEU A 226 -4.27 -28.23 24.41
N ASN A 227 -3.65 -27.33 23.64
CA ASN A 227 -2.22 -27.38 23.38
C ASN A 227 -1.38 -26.64 24.41
N GLN A 228 -1.96 -25.64 25.10
CA GLN A 228 -1.26 -24.80 26.08
C GLN A 228 0.09 -24.28 25.53
N PRO A 229 0.11 -23.54 24.41
CA PRO A 229 1.34 -23.00 23.85
C PRO A 229 1.97 -21.99 24.81
N ASP A 230 3.30 -22.07 25.00
CA ASP A 230 4.05 -21.08 25.74
C ASP A 230 4.31 -19.86 24.85
N GLY A 231 3.58 -18.76 25.07
CA GLY A 231 3.72 -17.53 24.30
C GLY A 231 5.12 -16.88 24.33
N SER A 232 6.01 -17.33 25.22
CA SER A 232 7.41 -16.89 25.28
C SER A 232 8.39 -17.78 24.48
N ASP A 233 7.95 -18.94 23.98
CA ASP A 233 8.74 -19.84 23.13
C ASP A 233 8.09 -19.95 21.74
N GLY A 234 8.58 -19.14 20.79
CA GLY A 234 8.06 -19.12 19.42
C GLY A 234 8.11 -20.48 18.71
N LEU A 235 9.07 -21.35 19.08
CA LEU A 235 9.15 -22.70 18.52
C LEU A 235 8.04 -23.61 19.09
N ASP A 236 7.71 -23.47 20.37
CA ASP A 236 6.57 -24.17 21.00
C ASP A 236 5.23 -23.70 20.44
N VAL A 237 5.05 -22.39 20.27
CA VAL A 237 3.85 -21.82 19.62
C VAL A 237 3.69 -22.37 18.20
N LEU A 238 4.75 -22.33 17.39
CA LEU A 238 4.74 -22.86 16.02
C LEU A 238 4.38 -24.35 15.99
N ALA A 239 5.01 -25.16 16.85
CA ALA A 239 4.76 -26.60 16.89
C ALA A 239 3.31 -26.94 17.27
N LYS A 240 2.73 -26.17 18.19
CA LYS A 240 1.40 -26.45 18.76
C LYS A 240 0.26 -25.88 17.93
N VAL A 241 0.34 -24.60 17.56
CA VAL A 241 -0.79 -23.87 16.95
C VAL A 241 -0.41 -23.14 15.67
N GLY A 242 0.76 -23.41 15.10
CA GLY A 242 1.25 -22.79 13.87
C GLY A 242 0.95 -23.56 12.57
N GLY A 243 1.61 -23.13 11.49
CA GLY A 243 1.55 -23.72 10.15
C GLY A 243 2.96 -23.85 9.56
N PHE A 244 3.16 -24.76 8.60
CA PHE A 244 4.49 -24.97 8.03
C PHE A 244 5.00 -23.71 7.30
N GLU A 245 4.10 -23.02 6.59
CA GLU A 245 4.34 -21.75 5.92
C GLU A 245 4.62 -20.60 6.90
N PHE A 246 3.98 -20.58 8.10
CA PHE A 246 4.32 -19.61 9.14
C PHE A 246 5.75 -19.81 9.65
N GLY A 247 6.15 -21.07 9.88
CA GLY A 247 7.53 -21.40 10.25
C GLY A 247 8.52 -21.07 9.15
N ALA A 248 8.15 -21.29 7.89
CA ALA A 248 8.95 -20.92 6.73
C ALA A 248 9.15 -19.41 6.61
N ILE A 249 8.08 -18.61 6.74
CA ILE A 249 8.17 -17.14 6.67
C ILE A 249 8.96 -16.59 7.84
N ALA A 250 8.80 -17.15 9.05
CA ALA A 250 9.66 -16.81 10.18
C ALA A 250 11.13 -17.14 9.88
N GLY A 251 11.42 -18.30 9.27
CA GLY A 251 12.76 -18.67 8.83
C GLY A 251 13.33 -17.73 7.76
N LEU A 252 12.51 -17.33 6.77
CA LEU A 252 12.88 -16.34 5.76
C LEU A 252 13.23 -15.00 6.40
N ILE A 253 12.41 -14.52 7.34
CA ILE A 253 12.66 -13.29 8.10
C ILE A 253 14.01 -13.37 8.83
N LEU A 254 14.26 -14.46 9.56
CA LEU A 254 15.52 -14.66 10.28
C LEU A 254 16.72 -14.73 9.32
N GLY A 255 16.57 -15.39 8.17
CA GLY A 255 17.62 -15.50 7.15
C GLY A 255 17.98 -14.15 6.52
N PHE A 256 16.98 -13.34 6.13
CA PHE A 256 17.18 -11.99 5.62
C PHE A 256 17.79 -11.07 6.69
N ALA A 257 17.29 -11.11 7.92
CA ALA A 257 17.84 -10.33 9.04
C ALA A 257 19.32 -10.67 9.32
N ALA A 258 19.69 -11.96 9.32
CA ALA A 258 21.07 -12.38 9.55
C ALA A 258 22.06 -11.91 8.46
N HIS A 259 21.54 -11.52 7.29
CA HIS A 259 22.31 -10.96 6.18
C HIS A 259 22.11 -9.45 6.01
N LYS A 260 21.47 -8.80 6.98
CA LYS A 260 21.16 -7.37 6.98
C LYS A 260 20.33 -6.93 5.77
N LYS A 261 19.35 -7.76 5.39
CA LYS A 261 18.46 -7.55 4.24
C LYS A 261 17.04 -7.24 4.69
N ALA A 262 16.33 -6.42 3.92
CA ALA A 262 15.03 -5.91 4.30
C ALA A 262 13.92 -6.95 4.08
N VAL A 263 12.89 -6.91 4.92
CA VAL A 263 11.66 -7.65 4.73
C VAL A 263 10.48 -6.70 4.83
N ILE A 264 9.70 -6.58 3.76
CA ILE A 264 8.48 -5.77 3.77
C ILE A 264 7.31 -6.68 4.09
N LEU A 265 6.77 -6.58 5.30
CA LEU A 265 5.67 -7.42 5.75
C LEU A 265 4.37 -7.09 5.00
N ASP A 266 3.64 -8.13 4.64
CA ASP A 266 2.27 -8.04 4.13
C ASP A 266 1.22 -8.12 5.27
N GLY A 267 0.12 -8.85 5.07
CA GLY A 267 -1.03 -8.86 5.97
C GLY A 267 -0.86 -9.65 7.28
N ALA A 268 -1.99 -10.05 7.86
CA ALA A 268 -2.07 -10.70 9.16
C ALA A 268 -1.21 -11.97 9.31
N ASN A 269 -1.12 -12.77 8.24
CA ASN A 269 -0.38 -14.02 8.28
C ASN A 269 1.14 -13.77 8.36
N CYS A 270 1.66 -12.84 7.56
CA CYS A 270 3.08 -12.43 7.63
C CYS A 270 3.41 -11.75 8.97
N ALA A 271 2.50 -10.93 9.52
CA ALA A 271 2.69 -10.33 10.84
C ALA A 271 2.74 -11.37 11.98
N ALA A 272 1.91 -12.42 11.92
CA ALA A 272 1.97 -13.52 12.88
C ALA A 272 3.25 -14.36 12.74
N ALA A 273 3.73 -14.60 11.51
CA ALA A 273 5.03 -15.24 11.29
C ALA A 273 6.18 -14.37 11.82
N ALA A 274 6.10 -13.04 11.68
CA ALA A 274 7.05 -12.11 12.26
C ALA A 274 7.08 -12.15 13.81
N LEU A 275 5.95 -12.39 14.48
CA LEU A 275 5.95 -12.61 15.94
C LEU A 275 6.68 -13.89 16.34
N LEU A 276 6.56 -14.97 15.55
CA LEU A 276 7.34 -16.19 15.78
C LEU A 276 8.84 -15.89 15.64
N ALA A 277 9.23 -15.14 14.60
CA ALA A 277 10.62 -14.72 14.42
C ALA A 277 11.11 -13.82 15.56
N GLN A 278 10.34 -12.79 15.97
CA GLN A 278 10.68 -11.90 17.08
C GLN A 278 10.85 -12.66 18.40
N SER A 279 10.01 -13.66 18.66
CA SER A 279 10.11 -14.50 19.87
C SER A 279 11.43 -15.28 19.92
N LEU A 280 11.97 -15.68 18.76
CA LEU A 280 13.22 -16.42 18.63
C LEU A 280 14.46 -15.50 18.59
N ALA A 281 14.37 -14.37 17.88
CA ALA A 281 15.42 -13.37 17.74
C ALA A 281 14.81 -11.96 17.74
N PRO A 282 14.72 -11.28 18.90
CA PRO A 282 14.07 -9.98 19.01
C PRO A 282 14.63 -8.91 18.05
N ASP A 283 15.94 -8.94 17.80
CA ASP A 283 16.63 -7.99 16.92
C ASP A 283 16.23 -8.14 15.44
N CYS A 284 15.56 -9.24 15.04
CA CYS A 284 15.09 -9.40 13.66
C CYS A 284 14.05 -8.33 13.27
N VAL A 285 13.39 -7.71 14.24
CA VAL A 285 12.36 -6.68 14.01
C VAL A 285 12.92 -5.42 13.37
N ASP A 286 14.20 -5.12 13.60
CA ASP A 286 14.86 -3.96 12.99
C ASP A 286 14.88 -4.08 11.46
N TYR A 287 14.79 -5.30 10.92
CA TYR A 287 14.80 -5.62 9.49
C TYR A 287 13.41 -5.64 8.83
N LEU A 288 12.36 -5.35 9.59
CA LEU A 288 10.97 -5.42 9.14
C LEU A 288 10.42 -4.04 8.81
N LEU A 289 9.81 -3.91 7.63
CA LEU A 289 9.05 -2.74 7.19
C LEU A 289 7.56 -3.10 7.11
N PRO A 290 6.65 -2.43 7.86
CA PRO A 290 5.22 -2.75 7.84
C PRO A 290 4.50 -2.06 6.66
N SER A 291 3.90 -2.81 5.74
CA SER A 291 3.17 -2.23 4.61
C SER A 291 1.85 -1.56 5.00
N HIS A 292 0.84 -2.38 5.25
CA HIS A 292 -0.55 -1.95 5.34
C HIS A 292 -1.23 -2.43 6.62
N ARG A 293 -2.26 -1.68 7.01
CA ARG A 293 -3.25 -2.11 7.98
C ARG A 293 -4.37 -2.86 7.27
N GLY A 294 -4.40 -4.17 7.43
CA GLY A 294 -5.43 -5.06 6.92
C GLY A 294 -6.65 -5.18 7.84
N GLY A 295 -7.66 -5.91 7.36
CA GLY A 295 -8.96 -6.04 8.03
C GLY A 295 -9.04 -7.08 9.16
N GLU A 296 -8.00 -7.91 9.36
CA GLU A 296 -7.99 -8.93 10.41
C GLU A 296 -7.55 -8.34 11.77
N PRO A 297 -8.33 -8.51 12.86
CA PRO A 297 -7.99 -7.99 14.20
C PRO A 297 -6.63 -8.46 14.73
N SER A 298 -6.22 -9.70 14.39
CA SER A 298 -4.95 -10.29 14.79
C SER A 298 -3.74 -9.46 14.34
N GLN A 299 -3.79 -8.85 13.16
CA GLN A 299 -2.67 -8.06 12.64
C GLN A 299 -2.39 -6.83 13.52
N GLY A 300 -3.44 -6.15 14.00
CA GLY A 300 -3.29 -4.96 14.85
C GLY A 300 -2.51 -5.27 16.13
N PHE A 301 -2.85 -6.38 16.81
CA PHE A 301 -2.11 -6.82 17.99
C PHE A 301 -0.69 -7.30 17.68
N ALA A 302 -0.48 -7.91 16.51
CA ALA A 302 0.85 -8.32 16.08
C ALA A 302 1.75 -7.11 15.83
N LEU A 303 1.27 -6.12 15.08
CA LEU A 303 2.00 -4.88 14.78
C LEU A 303 2.30 -4.09 16.06
N GLU A 304 1.35 -4.01 17.00
CA GLU A 304 1.57 -3.39 18.32
C GLU A 304 2.70 -4.09 19.09
N LYS A 305 2.70 -5.42 19.13
CA LYS A 305 3.73 -6.23 19.81
C LYS A 305 5.10 -6.15 19.11
N LEU A 306 5.11 -6.01 17.78
CA LEU A 306 6.31 -5.77 16.98
C LEU A 306 6.82 -4.32 17.11
N GLY A 307 6.03 -3.38 17.61
CA GLY A 307 6.39 -1.96 17.64
C GLY A 307 6.43 -1.34 16.24
N LEU A 308 5.61 -1.85 15.32
CA LEU A 308 5.57 -1.43 13.92
C LEU A 308 4.26 -0.70 13.63
N THR A 309 4.34 0.40 12.86
CA THR A 309 3.13 1.13 12.42
C THR A 309 3.11 1.22 10.88
N PRO A 310 2.15 0.57 10.20
CA PRO A 310 2.00 0.67 8.75
C PRO A 310 1.43 2.04 8.33
N MET A 311 1.65 2.43 7.08
CA MET A 311 1.13 3.67 6.50
C MET A 311 -0.04 3.45 5.55
N LEU A 312 -0.11 2.30 4.89
CA LEU A 312 -1.16 2.00 3.90
C LEU A 312 -2.47 1.57 4.60
N HIS A 313 -3.56 2.18 4.18
CA HIS A 313 -4.92 2.02 4.72
C HIS A 313 -5.91 1.65 3.60
N LEU A 314 -5.57 0.60 2.86
CA LEU A 314 -6.29 0.18 1.65
C LEU A 314 -7.36 -0.88 1.91
N ASP A 315 -7.58 -1.30 3.16
CA ASP A 315 -8.49 -2.39 3.55
C ASP A 315 -8.20 -3.73 2.83
N LEU A 316 -6.92 -4.02 2.57
CA LEU A 316 -6.49 -5.28 1.98
C LEU A 316 -6.68 -6.45 2.96
N ARG A 317 -7.19 -7.57 2.44
CA ARG A 317 -7.48 -8.80 3.19
C ARG A 317 -7.13 -10.08 2.44
N LEU A 318 -6.65 -9.97 1.20
CA LEU A 318 -6.34 -11.12 0.36
C LEU A 318 -5.07 -11.85 0.83
N GLY A 319 -4.02 -11.11 1.19
CA GLY A 319 -2.68 -11.65 1.43
C GLY A 319 -1.83 -11.58 0.16
N GLU A 320 -1.03 -12.62 -0.11
CA GLU A 320 -0.32 -12.77 -1.40
C GLU A 320 0.66 -11.63 -1.76
N ALA A 321 1.22 -10.93 -0.76
CA ALA A 321 2.20 -9.86 -0.94
C ALA A 321 1.67 -8.57 -1.62
N CYS A 322 0.34 -8.36 -1.64
CA CYS A 322 -0.28 -7.19 -2.25
C CYS A 322 0.21 -5.87 -1.63
N GLY A 323 0.14 -5.75 -0.30
CA GLY A 323 0.50 -4.51 0.38
C GLY A 323 2.02 -4.29 0.42
N SER A 324 2.79 -5.37 0.58
CA SER A 324 4.25 -5.30 0.56
C SER A 324 4.79 -4.81 -0.79
N SER A 325 4.16 -5.17 -1.91
CA SER A 325 4.51 -4.67 -3.24
C SER A 325 4.26 -3.17 -3.40
N ILE A 326 3.14 -2.65 -2.86
CA ILE A 326 2.85 -1.21 -2.88
C ILE A 326 3.90 -0.44 -2.09
N LEU A 327 4.15 -0.83 -0.83
CA LEU A 327 5.16 -0.16 -0.01
C LEU A 327 6.58 -0.25 -0.61
N ALA A 328 6.89 -1.31 -1.36
CA ALA A 328 8.17 -1.43 -2.05
C ALA A 328 8.39 -0.31 -3.09
N LYS A 329 7.36 0.07 -3.85
CA LYS A 329 7.42 1.22 -4.77
C LYS A 329 7.51 2.55 -4.02
N GLU A 330 6.76 2.71 -2.92
CA GLU A 330 6.88 3.92 -2.10
C GLU A 330 8.29 4.09 -1.50
N LEU A 331 8.93 2.99 -1.10
CA LEU A 331 10.32 2.98 -0.64
C LEU A 331 11.30 3.41 -1.74
N GLU A 332 11.13 2.93 -2.97
CA GLU A 332 11.95 3.37 -4.12
C GLU A 332 11.84 4.88 -4.31
N THR A 333 10.63 5.45 -4.22
CA THR A 333 10.41 6.91 -4.30
C THR A 333 11.16 7.66 -3.20
N MET A 334 11.14 7.14 -1.96
CA MET A 334 11.90 7.74 -0.88
C MET A 334 13.41 7.61 -1.05
N LEU A 335 13.92 6.54 -1.65
CA LEU A 335 15.32 6.40 -2.00
C LEU A 335 15.76 7.37 -3.08
N THR A 336 14.93 7.61 -4.10
CA THR A 336 15.20 8.63 -5.13
C THR A 336 15.24 10.04 -4.53
N ILE A 337 14.29 10.36 -3.63
CA ILE A 337 14.30 11.64 -2.89
C ILE A 337 15.57 11.77 -2.05
N TRP A 338 15.93 10.70 -1.34
CA TRP A 338 17.12 10.68 -0.51
C TRP A 338 18.41 10.84 -1.33
N ASP A 339 18.52 10.19 -2.49
CA ASP A 339 19.67 10.35 -3.38
C ASP A 339 19.85 11.83 -3.76
N VAL A 340 18.78 12.51 -4.16
CA VAL A 340 18.82 13.95 -4.44
C VAL A 340 19.21 14.76 -3.21
N VAL A 341 18.48 14.59 -2.09
CA VAL A 341 18.74 15.35 -0.85
C VAL A 341 20.17 15.17 -0.36
N SER A 342 20.70 13.96 -0.47
CA SER A 342 22.01 13.61 0.06
C SER A 342 23.18 14.23 -0.72
N HIS A 343 22.95 14.66 -1.97
CA HIS A 343 23.93 15.35 -2.80
C HIS A 343 23.73 16.88 -2.85
N LEU A 344 22.62 17.40 -2.33
CA LEU A 344 22.39 18.84 -2.27
C LEU A 344 23.26 19.54 -1.22
N PRO A 345 23.65 20.81 -1.46
CA PRO A 345 23.37 21.62 -2.65
C PRO A 345 24.40 21.43 -3.77
N HIS A 346 25.28 20.41 -3.69
CA HIS A 346 26.46 20.29 -4.54
C HIS A 346 26.15 19.76 -5.94
N ASP A 347 25.17 18.87 -6.09
CA ASP A 347 24.81 18.27 -7.37
C ASP A 347 23.27 18.29 -7.58
N PRO A 348 22.70 19.43 -7.98
CA PRO A 348 21.26 19.52 -8.22
C PRO A 348 20.86 18.76 -9.49
N VAL A 349 19.74 18.04 -9.42
CA VAL A 349 19.13 17.37 -10.57
C VAL A 349 18.45 18.37 -11.51
N GLU A 350 18.39 18.01 -12.79
CA GLU A 350 17.65 18.77 -13.78
C GLU A 350 16.16 18.77 -13.44
N THR A 351 15.51 19.92 -13.63
CA THR A 351 14.07 20.10 -13.40
C THR A 351 13.41 20.36 -14.75
N PRO A 352 13.14 19.31 -15.56
CA PRO A 352 12.66 19.44 -16.94
C PRO A 352 11.17 19.81 -17.01
N PHE A 353 10.68 20.57 -16.02
CA PHE A 353 9.26 20.83 -15.86
C PHE A 353 8.77 21.83 -16.88
N GLN A 354 7.56 21.60 -17.37
CA GLN A 354 6.86 22.59 -18.17
C GLN A 354 6.53 23.81 -17.31
N GLN A 355 6.95 24.99 -17.75
CA GLN A 355 6.71 26.25 -17.04
C GLN A 355 5.57 27.01 -17.72
N VAL A 356 4.49 27.27 -16.99
CA VAL A 356 3.34 28.05 -17.48
C VAL A 356 3.05 29.21 -16.54
N TYR A 357 2.74 30.37 -17.10
CA TYR A 357 2.58 31.61 -16.33
C TYR A 357 1.21 32.19 -16.54
N MET A 358 0.53 32.50 -15.44
CA MET A 358 -0.75 33.19 -15.48
C MET A 358 -0.62 34.50 -16.27
N PRO A 359 -1.51 34.80 -17.23
CA PRO A 359 -1.39 36.00 -18.05
C PRO A 359 -1.68 37.28 -17.25
N ASN A 360 -1.16 38.42 -17.72
CA ASN A 360 -1.49 39.75 -17.18
C ASN A 360 -2.89 40.26 -17.59
N LEU A 361 -3.71 39.39 -18.17
CA LEU A 361 -5.04 39.70 -18.65
C LEU A 361 -6.04 39.07 -17.69
N SER A 362 -7.07 39.81 -17.33
CA SER A 362 -8.22 39.27 -16.61
C SER A 362 -9.34 39.01 -17.62
N PRO A 363 -9.49 37.77 -18.13
CA PRO A 363 -10.60 37.43 -18.99
C PRO A 363 -11.91 37.65 -18.23
N LYS A 364 -12.96 38.02 -18.96
CA LYS A 364 -14.31 38.14 -18.37
C LYS A 364 -14.87 36.75 -18.12
N VAL A 365 -14.54 36.17 -16.97
CA VAL A 365 -15.31 35.06 -16.40
C VAL A 365 -16.69 35.60 -16.04
N THR A 366 -17.74 34.96 -16.54
CA THR A 366 -19.13 35.33 -16.23
C THR A 366 -19.82 34.14 -15.58
N ASN A 367 -21.00 34.35 -14.99
CA ASN A 367 -21.80 33.24 -14.46
C ASN A 367 -22.01 32.13 -15.51
N LYS A 368 -22.08 32.48 -16.80
CA LYS A 368 -22.19 31.50 -17.90
C LYS A 368 -21.02 30.53 -17.98
N THR A 369 -19.82 30.94 -17.55
CA THR A 369 -18.64 30.06 -17.52
C THR A 369 -18.83 28.97 -16.45
N PHE A 370 -19.33 29.34 -15.27
CA PHE A 370 -19.68 28.37 -14.22
C PHE A 370 -20.89 27.53 -14.61
N ASP A 371 -21.94 28.16 -15.14
CA ASP A 371 -23.16 27.48 -15.59
C ASP A 371 -22.85 26.42 -16.65
N PHE A 372 -21.84 26.64 -17.50
CA PHE A 372 -21.39 25.65 -18.47
C PHE A 372 -20.94 24.36 -17.78
N TYR A 373 -19.97 24.42 -16.86
CA TYR A 373 -19.48 23.22 -16.18
C TYR A 373 -20.57 22.56 -15.32
N LEU A 374 -21.33 23.36 -14.56
CA LEU A 374 -22.42 22.87 -13.71
C LEU A 374 -23.56 22.21 -14.51
N SER A 375 -23.69 22.50 -15.81
CA SER A 375 -24.75 21.95 -16.66
C SER A 375 -24.26 20.94 -17.69
N THR A 376 -22.94 20.72 -17.81
CA THR A 376 -22.36 19.90 -18.88
C THR A 376 -21.29 18.93 -18.39
N MET A 377 -21.15 18.74 -17.07
CA MET A 377 -20.33 17.66 -16.51
C MET A 377 -20.74 16.33 -17.14
N GLN A 378 -19.75 15.51 -17.52
CA GLN A 378 -20.02 14.21 -18.08
C GLN A 378 -20.60 13.30 -16.99
N ASP A 379 -21.54 12.44 -17.38
CA ASP A 379 -21.95 11.33 -16.54
C ASP A 379 -20.85 10.26 -16.59
N LEU A 380 -20.63 9.55 -15.48
CA LEU A 380 -19.78 8.36 -15.49
C LEU A 380 -20.37 7.27 -16.41
N ASP A 381 -19.49 6.52 -17.07
CA ASP A 381 -19.88 5.36 -17.86
C ASP A 381 -20.25 4.18 -16.94
N LEU A 382 -21.51 4.17 -16.49
CA LEU A 382 -22.04 3.11 -15.64
C LEU A 382 -21.91 1.70 -16.26
N PRO A 383 -22.13 1.51 -17.59
CA PRO A 383 -21.81 0.23 -18.23
C PRO A 383 -20.35 -0.21 -18.04
N ALA A 384 -19.36 0.66 -18.26
CA ALA A 384 -17.95 0.34 -18.06
C ALA A 384 -17.63 0.01 -16.60
N MET A 385 -18.18 0.78 -15.65
CA MET A 385 -18.05 0.50 -14.21
C MET A 385 -18.60 -0.88 -13.85
N GLN A 386 -19.78 -1.22 -14.38
CA GLN A 386 -20.44 -2.49 -14.12
C GLN A 386 -19.63 -3.65 -14.71
N ALA A 387 -19.14 -3.53 -15.94
CA ALA A 387 -18.32 -4.54 -16.58
C ALA A 387 -16.97 -4.74 -15.85
N CYS A 388 -16.32 -3.64 -15.43
CA CYS A 388 -15.11 -3.67 -14.62
C CYS A 388 -15.36 -4.38 -13.27
N LYS A 389 -16.43 -4.03 -12.55
CA LYS A 389 -16.78 -4.68 -11.27
C LYS A 389 -17.12 -6.16 -11.48
N GLU A 390 -17.85 -6.51 -12.54
CA GLU A 390 -18.12 -7.91 -12.89
C GLU A 390 -16.84 -8.70 -13.15
N ARG A 391 -15.85 -8.10 -13.81
CA ARG A 391 -14.53 -8.71 -13.96
C ARG A 391 -13.85 -8.90 -12.61
N ILE A 392 -13.74 -7.86 -11.78
CA ILE A 392 -13.09 -7.90 -10.46
C ILE A 392 -13.72 -8.97 -9.55
N ASP A 393 -15.06 -9.07 -9.54
CA ASP A 393 -15.79 -10.09 -8.77
C ASP A 393 -15.46 -11.54 -9.19
N ASN A 394 -14.87 -11.69 -10.39
CA ASN A 394 -14.36 -12.94 -10.93
C ASN A 394 -12.82 -13.07 -10.85
N LEU A 395 -12.08 -12.05 -10.36
CA LEU A 395 -10.63 -12.07 -10.15
C LEU A 395 -10.24 -12.53 -8.75
N VAL A 396 -10.92 -12.03 -7.71
CA VAL A 396 -10.52 -12.25 -6.31
C VAL A 396 -11.58 -12.88 -5.44
N LYS A 397 -11.12 -13.56 -4.39
CA LYS A 397 -11.96 -14.22 -3.40
C LYS A 397 -11.34 -14.15 -2.01
N PRO A 398 -12.07 -13.65 -0.99
CA PRO A 398 -13.46 -13.20 -1.04
C PRO A 398 -13.62 -11.90 -1.84
N LEU A 399 -14.86 -11.55 -2.21
CA LEU A 399 -15.15 -10.23 -2.77
C LEU A 399 -14.71 -9.13 -1.82
N ASP A 400 -14.30 -8.00 -2.38
CA ASP A 400 -13.84 -6.81 -1.66
C ASP A 400 -12.56 -7.06 -0.82
N SER A 401 -11.78 -8.11 -1.14
CA SER A 401 -10.53 -8.44 -0.44
C SER A 401 -9.33 -7.61 -0.87
N LEU A 402 -9.43 -6.93 -2.02
CA LEU A 402 -8.44 -5.94 -2.46
C LEU A 402 -8.87 -4.50 -2.12
N GLY A 403 -9.96 -4.35 -1.37
CA GLY A 403 -10.34 -3.11 -0.70
C GLY A 403 -10.41 -1.91 -1.66
N ALA A 404 -9.69 -0.85 -1.33
CA ALA A 404 -9.69 0.40 -2.10
C ALA A 404 -9.24 0.24 -3.55
N LEU A 405 -8.41 -0.76 -3.86
CA LEU A 405 -7.93 -1.00 -5.23
C LEU A 405 -9.08 -1.40 -6.17
N GLU A 406 -10.05 -2.17 -5.66
CA GLU A 406 -11.24 -2.53 -6.44
C GLU A 406 -12.08 -1.30 -6.78
N GLN A 407 -12.27 -0.41 -5.80
CA GLN A 407 -13.01 0.83 -5.98
C GLN A 407 -12.32 1.75 -6.99
N ILE A 408 -11.01 1.95 -6.86
CA ILE A 408 -10.22 2.81 -7.74
C ILE A 408 -10.29 2.32 -9.19
N ALA A 409 -10.15 1.01 -9.42
CA ALA A 409 -10.24 0.44 -10.77
C ALA A 409 -11.63 0.67 -11.40
N VAL A 410 -12.71 0.55 -10.62
CA VAL A 410 -14.09 0.81 -11.08
C VAL A 410 -14.33 2.29 -11.35
N GLU A 411 -13.81 3.18 -10.50
CA GLU A 411 -13.88 4.64 -10.69
C GLU A 411 -13.16 5.07 -11.96
N ILE A 412 -11.91 4.61 -12.17
CA ILE A 412 -11.15 4.89 -13.40
C ILE A 412 -11.89 4.35 -14.63
N ALA A 413 -12.49 3.16 -14.56
CA ALA A 413 -13.28 2.60 -15.66
C ALA A 413 -14.47 3.49 -16.03
N GLY A 414 -15.22 3.99 -15.03
CA GLY A 414 -16.35 4.89 -15.24
C GLY A 414 -15.96 6.26 -15.77
N ILE A 415 -14.81 6.78 -15.31
CA ILE A 415 -14.29 8.07 -15.75
C ILE A 415 -13.81 8.00 -17.20
N THR A 416 -13.01 6.99 -17.52
CA THR A 416 -12.40 6.83 -18.85
C THR A 416 -13.35 6.26 -19.90
N GLY A 417 -14.44 5.61 -19.47
CA GLY A 417 -15.34 4.86 -20.36
C GLY A 417 -14.75 3.55 -20.87
N ASP A 418 -13.69 3.05 -20.23
CA ASP A 418 -13.02 1.80 -20.57
C ASP A 418 -13.28 0.76 -19.46
N GLU A 419 -13.89 -0.38 -19.80
CA GLU A 419 -14.14 -1.46 -18.84
C GLU A 419 -12.86 -2.16 -18.35
N LEU A 420 -11.75 -1.98 -19.07
CA LEU A 420 -10.44 -2.53 -18.74
C LEU A 420 -9.33 -1.49 -19.00
N PRO A 421 -9.26 -0.40 -18.20
CA PRO A 421 -8.24 0.63 -18.39
C PRO A 421 -6.83 0.05 -18.27
N ASN A 422 -5.93 0.46 -19.16
CA ASN A 422 -4.55 -0.03 -19.21
C ASN A 422 -3.77 0.37 -17.94
N SER A 423 -2.93 -0.51 -17.39
CA SER A 423 -2.07 -0.21 -16.22
C SER A 423 -1.04 0.90 -16.45
N GLY A 424 -0.64 1.17 -17.68
CA GLY A 424 0.29 2.25 -18.04
C GLY A 424 -0.36 3.55 -18.47
N LEU A 425 -1.37 4.05 -17.72
CA LEU A 425 -1.98 5.36 -18.04
C LEU A 425 -0.95 6.49 -17.97
N ASP A 426 -1.03 7.39 -18.95
CA ASP A 426 -0.26 8.64 -18.93
C ASP A 426 -0.69 9.49 -17.72
N ARG A 427 0.30 10.05 -17.03
CA ARG A 427 0.08 10.81 -15.79
C ARG A 427 0.85 12.10 -15.77
N ALA A 428 0.23 13.13 -15.20
CA ALA A 428 0.85 14.44 -15.02
C ALA A 428 0.64 14.97 -13.61
N LEU A 429 1.55 15.82 -13.17
CA LEU A 429 1.46 16.56 -11.91
C LEU A 429 1.41 18.07 -12.23
N LEU A 430 0.31 18.72 -11.85
CA LEU A 430 0.13 20.17 -11.97
C LEU A 430 0.37 20.81 -10.60
N CYS A 431 1.51 21.50 -10.47
CA CYS A 431 1.90 22.22 -9.27
C CYS A 431 1.64 23.72 -9.43
N PHE A 432 0.70 24.26 -8.67
CA PHE A 432 0.51 25.71 -8.58
C PHE A 432 1.56 26.33 -7.67
N THR A 433 2.32 27.28 -8.21
CA THR A 433 3.44 27.92 -7.52
C THR A 433 3.37 29.44 -7.61
N GLY A 434 4.04 30.10 -6.67
CA GLY A 434 4.21 31.55 -6.68
C GLY A 434 5.05 32.02 -7.86
N LYS A 435 5.37 33.32 -7.86
CA LYS A 435 6.20 33.90 -8.92
C LYS A 435 7.60 33.29 -8.98
N VAL A 436 8.13 32.90 -7.82
CA VAL A 436 9.42 32.24 -7.68
C VAL A 436 9.16 30.97 -6.88
N SER A 437 9.74 29.86 -7.32
CA SER A 437 9.63 28.57 -6.64
C SER A 437 10.87 28.33 -5.79
N ASN A 438 10.67 27.75 -4.61
CA ASN A 438 11.77 27.31 -3.75
C ASN A 438 12.65 26.26 -4.48
N PRO A 439 13.96 26.52 -4.69
CA PRO A 439 14.82 25.61 -5.44
C PRO A 439 14.89 24.19 -4.86
N LEU A 440 14.94 24.05 -3.53
CA LEU A 440 14.95 22.74 -2.87
C LEU A 440 13.64 21.99 -3.15
N GLN A 441 12.51 22.67 -3.06
CA GLN A 441 11.22 22.06 -3.38
C GLN A 441 11.20 21.56 -4.83
N MET A 442 11.72 22.32 -5.80
CA MET A 442 11.82 21.88 -7.18
C MET A 442 12.64 20.59 -7.34
N GLN A 443 13.70 20.41 -6.54
CA GLN A 443 14.52 19.20 -6.54
C GLN A 443 13.76 18.00 -5.98
N LEU A 444 12.98 18.21 -4.90
CA LEU A 444 12.14 17.17 -4.31
C LEU A 444 11.03 16.73 -5.27
N ILE A 445 10.38 17.68 -5.95
CA ILE A 445 9.38 17.41 -6.99
C ILE A 445 9.99 16.57 -8.13
N ALA A 446 11.22 16.90 -8.55
CA ALA A 446 11.89 16.16 -9.62
C ALA A 446 12.16 14.70 -9.20
N ALA A 447 12.63 14.52 -7.97
CA ALA A 447 12.92 13.21 -7.42
C ALA A 447 11.66 12.34 -7.29
N SER A 448 10.55 12.88 -6.75
CA SER A 448 9.30 12.12 -6.61
C SER A 448 8.68 11.78 -7.97
N SER A 449 8.59 12.75 -8.87
CA SER A 449 7.94 12.58 -10.18
C SER A 449 8.67 11.60 -11.12
N GLN A 450 9.98 11.40 -10.95
CA GLN A 450 10.78 10.49 -11.77
C GLN A 450 10.32 9.03 -11.63
N ASN A 451 10.09 8.54 -10.41
CA ASN A 451 9.68 7.15 -10.20
C ASN A 451 8.24 6.90 -10.65
N SER A 452 7.35 7.87 -10.38
CA SER A 452 5.97 7.81 -10.86
C SER A 452 5.82 8.12 -12.34
N ARG A 453 6.90 8.42 -13.08
CA ARG A 453 6.86 8.73 -14.53
C ARG A 453 5.82 9.81 -14.86
N ALA A 454 5.68 10.81 -14.00
CA ALA A 454 4.68 11.86 -14.14
C ALA A 454 5.28 13.10 -14.79
N ASP A 455 4.63 13.61 -15.84
CA ASP A 455 5.02 14.88 -16.46
C ASP A 455 4.64 16.04 -15.54
N VAL A 456 5.62 16.86 -15.15
CA VAL A 456 5.41 17.95 -14.20
C VAL A 456 5.19 19.28 -14.92
N THR A 457 4.10 19.97 -14.57
CA THR A 457 3.82 21.34 -14.98
C THR A 457 3.81 22.27 -13.78
N MET A 458 4.68 23.28 -13.80
CA MET A 458 4.72 24.36 -12.82
C MET A 458 3.88 25.54 -13.31
N ALA A 459 2.77 25.79 -12.63
CA ALA A 459 1.81 26.82 -12.95
C ALA A 459 1.95 28.04 -12.04
N HIS A 460 2.61 29.08 -12.54
CA HIS A 460 2.90 30.30 -11.79
C HIS A 460 1.67 31.21 -11.68
N VAL A 461 1.08 31.27 -10.50
CA VAL A 461 -0.06 32.13 -10.16
C VAL A 461 0.45 33.54 -9.84
N ARG A 462 -0.24 34.58 -10.34
CA ARG A 462 0.11 35.98 -10.01
C ARG A 462 -0.82 36.56 -8.95
N GLU A 463 -0.23 37.35 -8.08
CA GLU A 463 -0.94 38.18 -7.12
C GLU A 463 -1.43 39.50 -7.75
N GLY A 464 -2.38 40.15 -7.07
CA GLY A 464 -2.86 41.50 -7.43
C GLY A 464 -3.82 41.56 -8.62
N LEU A 465 -4.22 40.41 -9.18
CA LEU A 465 -5.27 40.30 -10.18
C LEU A 465 -6.59 39.79 -9.54
N PRO A 466 -7.75 40.02 -10.18
CA PRO A 466 -9.02 39.45 -9.71
C PRO A 466 -8.94 37.93 -9.61
N LEU A 467 -9.56 37.34 -8.58
CA LEU A 467 -9.57 35.88 -8.37
C LEU A 467 -10.13 35.10 -9.55
N THR A 468 -11.02 35.71 -10.34
CA THR A 468 -11.52 35.15 -11.59
C THR A 468 -10.43 34.90 -12.64
N ALA A 469 -9.34 35.67 -12.63
CA ALA A 469 -8.20 35.43 -13.51
C ALA A 469 -7.41 34.18 -13.09
N ALA A 470 -7.24 33.98 -11.78
CA ALA A 470 -6.56 32.79 -11.27
C ALA A 470 -7.39 31.52 -11.52
N PHE A 471 -8.70 31.60 -11.27
CA PHE A 471 -9.64 30.54 -11.64
C PHE A 471 -9.56 30.18 -13.12
N ASP A 472 -9.61 31.15 -14.02
CA ASP A 472 -9.56 30.87 -15.46
C ASP A 472 -8.23 30.28 -15.89
N PHE A 473 -7.12 30.73 -15.31
CA PHE A 473 -5.81 30.15 -15.57
C PHE A 473 -5.73 28.69 -15.14
N GLY A 474 -6.17 28.37 -13.93
CA GLY A 474 -6.21 26.98 -13.47
C GLY A 474 -7.16 26.12 -14.30
N ARG A 475 -8.31 26.66 -14.71
CA ARG A 475 -9.24 26.03 -15.65
C ARG A 475 -8.57 25.70 -16.98
N GLU A 476 -7.85 26.64 -17.60
CA GLU A 476 -7.11 26.40 -18.84
C GLU A 476 -6.03 25.32 -18.67
N GLN A 477 -5.31 25.30 -17.55
CA GLN A 477 -4.29 24.27 -17.30
C GLN A 477 -4.91 22.89 -17.06
N GLY A 478 -5.98 22.82 -16.26
CA GLY A 478 -6.73 21.59 -16.03
C GLY A 478 -7.31 21.04 -17.33
N GLU A 479 -7.93 21.88 -18.16
CA GLU A 479 -8.45 21.52 -19.48
C GLU A 479 -7.34 21.03 -20.41
N PHE A 480 -6.20 21.74 -20.47
CA PHE A 480 -5.09 21.37 -21.36
C PHE A 480 -4.48 20.01 -21.01
N LEU A 481 -4.19 19.76 -19.72
CA LEU A 481 -3.52 18.53 -19.29
C LEU A 481 -4.47 17.32 -19.36
N SER A 482 -5.71 17.46 -18.92
CA SER A 482 -6.70 16.37 -18.94
C SER A 482 -7.01 15.81 -20.33
N LEU A 483 -6.68 16.54 -21.41
CA LEU A 483 -6.79 16.02 -22.78
C LEU A 483 -5.80 14.88 -23.09
N SER A 484 -4.68 14.81 -22.37
CA SER A 484 -3.60 13.83 -22.63
C SER A 484 -3.28 12.96 -21.41
N TYR A 485 -3.66 13.39 -20.20
CA TYR A 485 -3.32 12.70 -18.96
C TYR A 485 -4.60 12.26 -18.24
N PRO A 486 -5.01 10.98 -18.39
CA PRO A 486 -6.14 10.42 -17.64
C PRO A 486 -5.93 10.47 -16.12
N LEU A 487 -4.69 10.43 -15.64
CA LEU A 487 -4.35 10.61 -14.23
C LEU A 487 -3.70 11.99 -14.02
N LEU A 488 -4.32 12.85 -13.22
CA LEU A 488 -3.84 14.21 -12.98
C LEU A 488 -3.65 14.48 -11.48
N GLY A 489 -2.40 14.53 -11.04
CA GLY A 489 -2.04 14.99 -9.71
C GLY A 489 -2.17 16.50 -9.59
N LEU A 490 -2.78 16.99 -8.52
CA LEU A 490 -2.89 18.42 -8.24
C LEU A 490 -2.21 18.77 -6.92
N SER A 491 -1.30 19.74 -6.97
CA SER A 491 -0.53 20.17 -5.80
C SER A 491 -0.36 21.68 -5.77
N LEU A 492 -0.06 22.18 -4.58
CA LEU A 492 0.52 23.51 -4.35
C LEU A 492 2.00 23.36 -4.02
N THR A 493 2.79 24.39 -4.29
CA THR A 493 4.07 24.60 -3.60
C THR A 493 3.83 25.47 -2.37
N GLU A 494 4.88 25.72 -1.57
CA GLU A 494 4.77 26.85 -0.64
C GLU A 494 4.54 28.15 -1.43
N ILE A 495 3.57 28.93 -0.99
CA ILE A 495 3.21 30.21 -1.64
C ILE A 495 4.33 31.23 -1.44
N ASP A 496 4.86 31.29 -0.22
CA ASP A 496 6.09 32.02 0.09
C ASP A 496 7.27 31.06 -0.06
N GLU A 497 8.17 31.36 -0.99
CA GLU A 497 9.33 30.51 -1.29
C GLU A 497 10.32 30.35 -0.11
N HIS A 498 10.22 31.22 0.89
CA HIS A 498 11.04 31.19 2.09
C HIS A 498 10.29 30.64 3.32
N ALA A 499 9.02 30.28 3.17
CA ALA A 499 8.27 29.69 4.27
C ALA A 499 8.72 28.24 4.50
N PRO A 500 8.69 27.79 5.76
CA PRO A 500 8.85 26.38 6.09
C PRO A 500 7.88 25.47 5.33
N PHE A 501 8.30 24.24 5.00
CA PHE A 501 7.42 23.29 4.33
C PHE A 501 6.21 22.89 5.20
N GLY A 502 5.02 22.93 4.61
CA GLY A 502 3.74 22.70 5.28
C GLY A 502 3.04 23.97 5.77
N THR A 503 3.68 25.15 5.66
CA THR A 503 3.11 26.43 6.13
C THR A 503 1.78 26.73 5.46
N THR A 504 1.68 26.57 4.14
CA THR A 504 0.45 26.81 3.39
C THR A 504 -0.67 25.88 3.86
N SER A 505 -0.37 24.59 4.04
CA SER A 505 -1.31 23.59 4.57
C SER A 505 -1.81 23.95 5.98
N GLU A 506 -0.92 24.34 6.90
CA GLU A 506 -1.30 24.73 8.27
C GLU A 506 -2.19 25.99 8.31
N LEU A 507 -1.88 26.99 7.48
CA LEU A 507 -2.70 28.20 7.36
C LEU A 507 -4.11 27.88 6.85
N LEU A 508 -4.23 27.05 5.82
CA LEU A 508 -5.55 26.66 5.31
C LEU A 508 -6.32 25.82 6.33
N ARG A 509 -5.66 24.88 7.02
CA ARG A 509 -6.28 24.09 8.10
C ARG A 509 -6.83 24.98 9.21
N SER A 510 -5.99 25.88 9.72
CA SER A 510 -6.32 26.74 10.86
C SER A 510 -7.44 27.74 10.56
N GLU A 511 -7.53 28.23 9.33
CA GLU A 511 -8.57 29.17 8.92
C GLU A 511 -9.85 28.47 8.47
N LEU A 512 -9.76 27.37 7.72
CA LEU A 512 -10.88 26.80 6.97
C LEU A 512 -11.47 25.49 7.54
N LEU A 513 -10.80 24.84 8.50
CA LEU A 513 -11.30 23.62 9.14
C LEU A 513 -11.66 23.81 10.61
N ASN A 514 -12.64 23.05 11.11
CA ASN A 514 -12.88 22.89 12.54
C ASN A 514 -11.85 21.92 13.16
N ALA A 515 -11.80 21.85 14.49
CA ALA A 515 -10.87 20.98 15.21
C ALA A 515 -11.07 19.48 14.90
N ASP A 516 -12.28 19.08 14.45
CA ASP A 516 -12.61 17.72 14.02
C ASP A 516 -12.31 17.45 12.53
N GLY A 517 -11.75 18.43 11.80
CA GLY A 517 -11.46 18.34 10.38
C GLY A 517 -12.64 18.64 9.45
N SER A 518 -13.83 18.97 9.98
CA SER A 518 -14.96 19.40 9.15
C SER A 518 -14.74 20.81 8.57
N LEU A 519 -15.32 21.10 7.40
CA LEU A 519 -15.23 22.43 6.78
C LEU A 519 -15.92 23.48 7.67
N ARG A 520 -15.25 24.62 7.90
CA ARG A 520 -15.71 25.67 8.83
C ARG A 520 -16.79 26.57 8.24
N TYR A 521 -16.74 26.83 6.94
CA TYR A 521 -17.59 27.82 6.27
C TYR A 521 -18.43 27.20 5.15
N PRO A 522 -19.55 27.83 4.75
CA PRO A 522 -20.26 27.44 3.54
C PRO A 522 -19.46 27.80 2.28
N ALA A 523 -19.81 27.15 1.17
CA ALA A 523 -19.08 27.20 -0.10
C ALA A 523 -19.02 28.61 -0.73
N ASP A 524 -20.01 29.46 -0.47
CA ASP A 524 -20.09 30.82 -1.01
C ASP A 524 -19.36 31.88 -0.15
N GLU A 525 -18.91 31.52 1.05
CA GLU A 525 -18.25 32.45 1.99
C GLU A 525 -16.79 32.08 2.28
N PHE A 526 -16.39 30.81 2.16
CA PHE A 526 -15.08 30.33 2.64
C PHE A 526 -13.89 31.10 2.07
N LEU A 527 -13.95 31.51 0.80
CA LEU A 527 -12.83 32.19 0.13
C LEU A 527 -12.52 33.55 0.77
N ALA A 528 -13.53 34.23 1.35
CA ALA A 528 -13.34 35.47 2.09
C ALA A 528 -12.65 35.26 3.45
N HIS A 529 -12.65 34.03 3.95
CA HIS A 529 -11.99 33.63 5.18
C HIS A 529 -10.63 32.96 4.94
N ALA A 530 -10.31 32.58 3.71
CA ALA A 530 -9.00 32.05 3.37
C ALA A 530 -7.92 33.15 3.46
N PRO A 531 -6.67 32.79 3.82
CA PRO A 531 -5.54 33.72 3.80
C PRO A 531 -5.45 34.46 2.47
N GLU A 532 -5.31 35.78 2.50
CA GLU A 532 -5.36 36.64 1.29
C GLU A 532 -4.35 36.19 0.21
N ALA A 533 -3.14 35.82 0.64
CA ALA A 533 -2.09 35.31 -0.25
C ALA A 533 -2.45 33.98 -0.92
N ALA A 534 -3.29 33.14 -0.29
CA ALA A 534 -3.70 31.84 -0.80
C ALA A 534 -4.93 31.89 -1.72
N GLN A 535 -5.74 32.96 -1.65
CA GLN A 535 -6.98 33.05 -2.45
C GLN A 535 -6.78 32.86 -3.96
N PRO A 536 -5.74 33.42 -4.62
CA PRO A 536 -5.50 33.16 -6.04
C PRO A 536 -5.19 31.69 -6.34
N PHE A 537 -4.42 31.04 -5.47
CA PHE A 537 -4.03 29.64 -5.61
C PHE A 537 -5.22 28.70 -5.43
N ILE A 538 -6.05 28.95 -4.41
CA ILE A 538 -7.34 28.28 -4.21
C ILE A 538 -8.20 28.43 -5.46
N GLY A 539 -8.33 29.66 -5.99
CA GLY A 539 -9.10 29.93 -7.21
C GLY A 539 -8.60 29.12 -8.41
N ALA A 540 -7.29 29.11 -8.64
CA ALA A 540 -6.68 28.35 -9.74
C ALA A 540 -6.91 26.85 -9.58
N MET A 541 -6.70 26.29 -8.38
CA MET A 541 -6.88 24.87 -8.15
C MET A 541 -8.35 24.44 -8.30
N ILE A 542 -9.32 25.24 -7.84
CA ILE A 542 -10.76 24.99 -8.10
C ILE A 542 -11.03 24.96 -9.62
N GLY A 543 -10.47 25.91 -10.37
CA GLY A 543 -10.60 25.94 -11.83
C GLY A 543 -10.06 24.68 -12.48
N ALA A 544 -8.88 24.22 -12.04
CA ALA A 544 -8.25 23.00 -12.55
C ALA A 544 -9.07 21.74 -12.23
N ILE A 545 -9.55 21.59 -10.99
CA ILE A 545 -10.39 20.45 -10.57
C ILE A 545 -11.64 20.37 -11.45
N ILE A 546 -12.37 21.48 -11.59
CA ILE A 546 -13.61 21.50 -12.38
C ILE A 546 -13.34 21.17 -13.85
N ALA A 547 -12.30 21.76 -14.45
CA ALA A 547 -11.98 21.53 -15.85
C ALA A 547 -11.46 20.12 -16.12
N ALA A 548 -10.62 19.58 -15.24
CA ALA A 548 -10.09 18.22 -15.37
C ALA A 548 -11.18 17.16 -15.20
N ALA A 549 -12.07 17.32 -14.21
CA ALA A 549 -13.23 16.45 -14.03
C ALA A 549 -14.16 16.48 -15.25
N HIS A 550 -14.40 17.67 -15.81
CA HIS A 550 -15.21 17.84 -17.02
C HIS A 550 -14.66 17.10 -18.25
N ASN A 551 -13.34 16.99 -18.32
CA ASN A 551 -12.62 16.25 -19.35
C ASN A 551 -12.36 14.77 -18.99
N SER A 552 -13.00 14.26 -17.95
CA SER A 552 -12.84 12.87 -17.51
C SER A 552 -11.41 12.48 -17.14
N ALA A 553 -10.67 13.37 -16.48
CA ALA A 553 -9.44 12.99 -15.79
C ALA A 553 -9.75 12.53 -14.36
N PHE A 554 -9.05 11.50 -13.91
CA PHE A 554 -9.03 11.08 -12.51
C PHE A 554 -8.00 11.92 -11.75
N ILE A 555 -8.51 12.76 -10.87
CA ILE A 555 -7.76 13.78 -10.12
C ILE A 555 -7.23 13.16 -8.84
N ILE A 556 -5.93 13.27 -8.61
CA ILE A 556 -5.26 12.70 -7.44
C ILE A 556 -4.73 13.86 -6.59
N LEU A 557 -5.14 13.88 -5.32
CA LEU A 557 -4.78 14.94 -4.38
C LEU A 557 -3.45 14.66 -3.69
N ASP A 558 -2.73 15.73 -3.33
CA ASP A 558 -1.41 15.69 -2.70
C ASP A 558 -1.49 15.86 -1.18
N ASP A 559 -1.39 17.09 -0.71
CA ASP A 559 -1.26 17.45 0.70
C ASP A 559 -2.58 17.98 1.31
N GLU A 560 -2.55 18.36 2.59
CA GLU A 560 -3.73 18.87 3.30
C GLU A 560 -4.32 20.14 2.64
N ALA A 561 -3.48 20.99 2.01
CA ALA A 561 -3.95 22.14 1.25
C ALA A 561 -4.81 21.71 0.06
N SER A 562 -4.31 20.77 -0.76
CA SER A 562 -5.04 20.24 -1.91
C SER A 562 -6.37 19.58 -1.50
N GLU A 563 -6.36 18.84 -0.38
CA GLU A 563 -7.52 18.17 0.22
C GLU A 563 -8.60 19.18 0.66
N ILE A 564 -8.21 20.24 1.37
CA ILE A 564 -9.14 21.29 1.81
C ILE A 564 -9.80 21.96 0.60
N ILE A 565 -9.02 22.29 -0.42
CA ILE A 565 -9.52 22.97 -1.62
C ILE A 565 -10.47 22.06 -2.40
N ALA A 566 -10.14 20.79 -2.57
CA ALA A 566 -11.00 19.81 -3.22
C ALA A 566 -12.35 19.66 -2.51
N ARG A 567 -12.34 19.55 -1.18
CA ARG A 567 -13.58 19.45 -0.38
C ARG A 567 -14.48 20.68 -0.51
N TYR A 568 -13.91 21.89 -0.56
CA TYR A 568 -14.71 23.09 -0.89
C TYR A 568 -15.19 23.09 -2.35
N THR A 569 -14.39 22.57 -3.28
CA THR A 569 -14.79 22.41 -4.68
C THR A 569 -15.98 21.46 -4.82
N GLU A 570 -16.02 20.36 -4.09
CA GLU A 570 -17.17 19.46 -4.05
C GLU A 570 -18.44 20.12 -3.48
N LEU A 571 -18.31 21.08 -2.56
CA LEU A 571 -19.47 21.85 -2.11
C LEU A 571 -19.97 22.83 -3.18
N LEU A 572 -19.06 23.41 -3.97
CA LEU A 572 -19.37 24.33 -5.06
C LEU A 572 -19.93 23.61 -6.29
N CYS A 573 -19.37 22.45 -6.64
CA CYS A 573 -19.69 21.64 -7.80
C CYS A 573 -19.69 20.16 -7.39
N PRO A 574 -20.80 19.64 -6.83
CA PRO A 574 -20.87 18.26 -6.35
C PRO A 574 -20.52 17.19 -7.38
N ASP A 575 -20.70 17.50 -8.66
CA ASP A 575 -20.45 16.57 -9.78
C ASP A 575 -18.96 16.29 -10.00
N VAL A 576 -18.03 17.05 -9.40
CA VAL A 576 -16.59 16.70 -9.46
C VAL A 576 -16.22 15.54 -8.55
N ARG A 577 -17.01 15.24 -7.51
CA ARG A 577 -16.66 14.26 -6.47
C ARG A 577 -16.22 12.91 -7.02
N PRO A 578 -16.92 12.30 -8.01
CA PRO A 578 -16.54 10.98 -8.50
C PRO A 578 -15.20 10.94 -9.25
N TYR A 579 -14.64 12.09 -9.60
CA TYR A 579 -13.37 12.22 -10.31
C TYR A 579 -12.17 12.42 -9.37
N ILE A 580 -12.38 12.49 -8.05
CA ILE A 580 -11.34 12.88 -7.09
C ILE A 580 -10.94 11.69 -6.22
N LEU A 581 -9.66 11.37 -6.23
CA LEU A 581 -9.02 10.43 -5.32
C LEU A 581 -8.41 11.19 -4.13
N HIS A 582 -9.04 11.04 -2.96
CA HIS A 582 -8.52 11.51 -1.68
C HIS A 582 -7.49 10.52 -1.13
N VAL A 583 -6.20 10.83 -1.31
CA VAL A 583 -5.10 9.92 -0.94
C VAL A 583 -4.85 9.92 0.57
N GLN A 584 -4.52 11.07 1.14
CA GLN A 584 -4.30 11.23 2.59
C GLN A 584 -5.47 12.02 3.22
N PRO A 585 -6.02 11.59 4.37
CA PRO A 585 -5.58 10.49 5.25
C PRO A 585 -6.30 9.15 5.02
N LEU A 586 -7.00 8.99 3.89
CA LEU A 586 -7.89 7.84 3.68
C LEU A 586 -7.12 6.57 3.29
N LEU A 587 -6.32 6.63 2.23
CA LEU A 587 -5.59 5.51 1.65
C LEU A 587 -4.16 5.41 2.20
N LEU A 588 -3.55 6.57 2.48
CA LEU A 588 -2.21 6.68 3.01
C LEU A 588 -2.23 7.56 4.28
N LYS A 589 -1.70 7.04 5.38
CA LYS A 589 -1.52 7.77 6.65
C LYS A 589 -0.06 8.13 6.87
N ALA A 590 0.56 8.74 5.87
CA ALA A 590 1.95 9.18 5.97
C ALA A 590 2.14 10.34 6.95
N GLU A 591 1.10 11.14 7.20
CA GLU A 591 1.22 12.40 7.96
C GLU A 591 2.21 13.37 7.29
N CYS A 592 2.35 13.25 5.97
CA CYS A 592 3.23 14.10 5.16
C CYS A 592 2.57 15.45 4.92
N SER A 593 3.30 16.53 5.16
CA SER A 593 2.92 17.90 4.85
C SER A 593 3.89 18.57 3.86
N LEU A 594 4.84 17.81 3.31
CA LEU A 594 5.73 18.30 2.26
C LEU A 594 4.88 18.60 1.01
N PRO A 595 4.83 19.85 0.52
CA PRO A 595 4.06 20.19 -0.66
C PRO A 595 4.84 19.85 -1.92
N GLY A 596 4.15 19.69 -3.04
CA GLY A 596 4.76 19.55 -4.36
C GLY A 596 4.49 18.20 -5.03
N GLY A 597 3.49 17.45 -4.59
CA GLY A 597 3.01 16.28 -5.32
C GLY A 597 3.60 14.96 -4.84
N LEU A 598 4.32 14.91 -3.72
CA LEU A 598 4.84 13.64 -3.20
C LEU A 598 3.71 12.64 -2.93
N ILE A 599 2.67 13.06 -2.21
CA ILE A 599 1.53 12.19 -1.90
C ILE A 599 0.68 11.92 -3.14
N ALA A 600 0.53 12.90 -4.04
CA ALA A 600 -0.15 12.67 -5.31
C ALA A 600 0.57 11.60 -6.17
N THR A 601 1.90 11.63 -6.20
CA THR A 601 2.74 10.61 -6.84
C THR A 601 2.52 9.24 -6.20
N LEU A 602 2.52 9.12 -4.88
CA LEU A 602 2.22 7.83 -4.21
C LEU A 602 0.78 7.37 -4.49
N GLY A 603 -0.17 8.31 -4.59
CA GLY A 603 -1.54 8.04 -5.03
C GLY A 603 -1.63 7.50 -6.45
N MET A 604 -0.78 7.98 -7.37
CA MET A 604 -0.66 7.42 -8.73
C MET A 604 -0.16 5.98 -8.71
N ASP A 605 0.80 5.65 -7.83
CA ASP A 605 1.31 4.29 -7.70
C ASP A 605 0.21 3.34 -7.15
N ILE A 606 -0.63 3.81 -6.23
CA ILE A 606 -1.81 3.05 -5.75
C ILE A 606 -2.82 2.84 -6.89
N ALA A 607 -3.07 3.85 -7.72
CA ALA A 607 -3.94 3.72 -8.89
C ALA A 607 -3.36 2.75 -9.93
N GLU A 608 -2.05 2.80 -10.19
CA GLU A 608 -1.35 1.87 -11.07
C GLU A 608 -1.45 0.43 -10.52
N ALA A 609 -1.26 0.22 -9.22
CA ALA A 609 -1.42 -1.09 -8.57
C ALA A 609 -2.85 -1.65 -8.75
N ALA A 610 -3.88 -0.81 -8.67
CA ALA A 610 -5.27 -1.21 -8.94
C ALA A 610 -5.46 -1.65 -10.40
N LEU A 611 -4.79 -1.00 -11.36
CA LEU A 611 -4.87 -1.38 -12.76
C LEU A 611 -4.04 -2.63 -13.08
N TYR A 612 -2.89 -2.85 -12.42
CA TYR A 612 -2.16 -4.12 -12.50
C TYR A 612 -3.00 -5.29 -11.96
N MET A 613 -3.67 -5.12 -10.82
CA MET A 613 -4.66 -6.07 -10.33
C MET A 613 -5.69 -6.41 -11.42
N LEU A 614 -6.29 -5.38 -12.04
CA LEU A 614 -7.34 -5.58 -13.03
C LEU A 614 -6.86 -6.30 -14.31
N ASN A 615 -5.65 -5.98 -14.78
CA ASN A 615 -5.13 -6.43 -16.07
C ASN A 615 -4.34 -7.74 -16.00
N ASP A 616 -3.49 -7.91 -14.98
CA ASP A 616 -2.57 -9.05 -14.91
C ASP A 616 -3.19 -10.27 -14.23
N MET A 617 -4.22 -10.07 -13.39
CA MET A 617 -4.95 -11.18 -12.80
C MET A 617 -5.84 -11.88 -13.83
N ARG A 618 -5.96 -13.18 -13.67
CA ARG A 618 -6.86 -14.05 -14.42
C ARG A 618 -8.04 -14.44 -13.57
N THR A 619 -9.20 -14.51 -14.20
CA THR A 619 -10.42 -14.92 -13.54
C THR A 619 -10.34 -16.36 -13.05
N PHE A 620 -11.16 -16.71 -12.06
CA PHE A 620 -11.25 -18.10 -11.56
C PHE A 620 -11.60 -19.11 -12.66
N ALA A 621 -12.39 -18.72 -13.66
CA ALA A 621 -12.73 -19.55 -14.80
C ALA A 621 -11.51 -19.83 -15.69
N GLU A 622 -10.69 -18.81 -15.95
CA GLU A 622 -9.43 -18.93 -16.70
C GLU A 622 -8.39 -19.76 -15.93
N SER A 623 -8.38 -19.65 -14.60
CA SER A 623 -7.40 -20.28 -13.70
C SER A 623 -7.83 -21.66 -13.18
N LYS A 624 -9.06 -22.11 -13.44
CA LYS A 624 -9.64 -23.40 -12.98
C LYS A 624 -9.54 -23.62 -11.46
N VAL A 625 -9.73 -22.57 -10.68
CA VAL A 625 -9.70 -22.62 -9.20
C VAL A 625 -11.13 -22.77 -8.65
N ALA A 626 -11.31 -23.55 -7.59
CA ALA A 626 -12.61 -23.84 -6.98
C ALA A 626 -13.33 -22.61 -6.42
N ILE A 627 -14.65 -22.70 -6.32
CA ILE A 627 -15.53 -21.64 -5.82
C ILE A 627 -15.86 -21.81 -4.32
N ALA A 628 -16.30 -20.72 -3.67
CA ALA A 628 -16.73 -20.76 -2.28
C ALA A 628 -17.96 -21.68 -2.10
N ASN A 629 -18.02 -22.40 -0.99
CA ASN A 629 -19.15 -23.28 -0.67
C ASN A 629 -20.37 -22.52 -0.11
N ASP A 630 -20.17 -21.31 0.41
CA ASP A 630 -21.19 -20.43 1.00
C ASP A 630 -20.69 -18.97 1.14
N GLY A 631 -21.52 -18.05 1.66
CA GLY A 631 -21.19 -16.63 1.85
C GLY A 631 -21.59 -15.72 0.66
N PRO A 632 -21.24 -14.42 0.69
CA PRO A 632 -21.65 -13.44 -0.34
C PRO A 632 -21.26 -13.79 -1.78
N GLY A 633 -20.25 -14.64 -1.96
CA GLY A 633 -19.78 -15.15 -3.25
C GLY A 633 -20.42 -16.46 -3.71
N ALA A 634 -21.26 -17.12 -2.88
CA ALA A 634 -21.96 -18.33 -3.30
C ALA A 634 -22.98 -18.01 -4.41
N GLU A 635 -23.00 -18.83 -5.47
CA GLU A 635 -23.90 -18.71 -6.63
C GLU A 635 -23.74 -17.45 -7.50
N LYS A 636 -22.85 -16.50 -7.16
CA LYS A 636 -22.60 -15.29 -7.97
C LYS A 636 -21.51 -15.46 -9.04
N GLN A 637 -20.80 -16.58 -9.01
CA GLN A 637 -19.64 -16.86 -9.86
C GLN A 637 -20.00 -18.00 -10.80
N PHE A 638 -20.40 -17.66 -12.03
CA PHE A 638 -20.71 -18.63 -13.07
C PHE A 638 -19.49 -18.84 -13.96
N SER A 639 -19.36 -20.09 -14.43
CA SER A 639 -18.35 -20.60 -15.35
C SER A 639 -18.12 -19.76 -16.59
#